data_AF-A0A7W0N645-F1
#
_entry.id   AF-A0A7W0N645-F1
#
_cell.length_a   1.000
_cell.length_b   1.000
_cell.length_c   1.000
_cell.angle_alpha   90.00
_cell.angle_beta   90.00
_cell.angle_gamma   90.00
#
_symmetry.space_group_name_H-M   'P 1'
#
loop_
_entity.id
_entity.type
_entity.pdbx_description
1 polymer ?
#
loop_
_entity_poly.entity_id
_entity_poly.type
_entity_poly.pdbx_seq_one_letter_code
_entity_poly.pdbx_strand_id
1 'polypeptide(L)'
;MTSALLDGIVVCVLTGDPAAAVAARHLEQLGATVFGIERPDADVVLVDAGSDPSADCTATALVCTFESQRMDGGLVASETTAQAAIGFTGYVGPADGPPARIGSDVGTVVAGISAVQGTLAWLHGGRVTLARHDIAVSPLRALSTLKTIIWAARTRPDEWVGTHVRSRDRLVDSGYLTRDGRITLDFPVGAEDRWGRLADELGLDASTIERLQPRWHETVGWGDDVDDARPVYEERLSSLSTDDAVALIRRNGGSSVPFQTLEECLDHPQSRALGLRERGAYGLPFRLDSAGCLRIAASSSRDPARPLADIRVVDFGVGGVGPFAATLLAWLGADVVKVEAPNEFILSVRPTVAGLSTTYLALNQGKRSVRLDLKDAEDRELARELVSGADVVLENFRPGALDRIGFGFEELSTLNPRLVYGSVTGFGSVGPLASEPCTDPHMQAFSGFASENADKMGLPRRLRYYGFVDLVTSTVATEAVCAALLARATVGGPVRVETSMLEAVTHVLQASRDSTAHEHDGLYGTRDGNLAVTCRSVEEVAALADVLRVSSLTDAGLEEIFGTRSAAEWAQLLGERGVPSAQALRDEDVLRRRDFREAGLLRDLPLPHAEPLIAGGPPWSLGDQGQSPAAPAPGQDTERFRIDPGSFWRPRPESG
;
A
#
# COMPACT_ATOMS: atom_id res chain seq x y z
N MET A 1 18.75 -25.76 18.17
CA MET A 1 17.48 -25.02 18.04
C MET A 1 17.85 -23.62 17.62
N THR A 2 17.53 -23.23 16.39
CA THR A 2 17.59 -21.83 15.96
C THR A 2 16.55 -21.07 16.79
N SER A 3 16.97 -20.10 17.60
CA SER A 3 16.02 -19.25 18.32
C SER A 3 15.40 -18.24 17.34
N ALA A 4 14.18 -17.78 17.65
CA ALA A 4 13.38 -16.93 16.77
C ALA A 4 13.97 -15.50 16.64
N LEU A 5 13.52 -14.75 15.63
CA LEU A 5 14.08 -13.44 15.30
C LEU A 5 13.93 -12.43 16.45
N LEU A 6 12.80 -12.43 17.16
CA LEU A 6 12.49 -11.52 18.25
C LEU A 6 12.53 -12.22 19.63
N ASP A 7 13.32 -13.28 19.75
CA ASP A 7 13.49 -13.98 21.02
C ASP A 7 13.97 -13.03 22.13
N GLY A 8 13.30 -13.07 23.29
CA GLY A 8 13.54 -12.15 24.41
C GLY A 8 12.98 -10.73 24.23
N ILE A 9 12.12 -10.48 23.24
CA ILE A 9 11.32 -9.25 23.12
C ILE A 9 9.98 -9.46 23.82
N VAL A 10 9.62 -8.57 24.75
CA VAL A 10 8.35 -8.60 25.48
C VAL A 10 7.41 -7.53 24.93
N VAL A 11 6.24 -7.96 24.48
CA VAL A 11 5.18 -7.08 23.96
C VAL A 11 3.97 -7.13 24.89
N CYS A 12 3.46 -5.98 25.32
CA CYS A 12 2.19 -5.86 26.02
C CYS A 12 1.12 -5.30 25.12
N VAL A 13 -0.06 -5.90 25.12
CA VAL A 13 -1.24 -5.43 24.40
C VAL A 13 -2.28 -5.01 25.43
N LEU A 14 -2.49 -3.70 25.56
CA LEU A 14 -3.39 -3.08 26.53
C LEU A 14 -4.59 -2.39 25.86
N THR A 15 -4.89 -2.78 24.62
CA THR A 15 -5.94 -2.24 23.76
C THR A 15 -6.74 -3.39 23.14
N GLY A 16 -8.02 -3.12 22.84
CA GLY A 16 -8.88 -3.99 22.03
C GLY A 16 -8.88 -3.65 20.53
N ASP A 17 -8.05 -2.70 20.08
CA ASP A 17 -8.00 -2.25 18.69
C ASP A 17 -7.61 -3.41 17.75
N PRO A 18 -8.38 -3.67 16.67
CA PRO A 18 -8.07 -4.75 15.74
C PRO A 18 -6.71 -4.59 15.02
N ALA A 19 -6.24 -3.37 14.79
CA ALA A 19 -4.91 -3.12 14.23
C ALA A 19 -3.80 -3.53 15.20
N ALA A 20 -4.02 -3.40 16.51
CA ALA A 20 -3.10 -3.89 17.53
C ALA A 20 -3.02 -5.42 17.54
N ALA A 21 -4.13 -6.11 17.25
CA ALA A 21 -4.13 -7.56 17.10
C ALA A 21 -3.26 -8.02 15.91
N VAL A 22 -3.36 -7.34 14.76
CA VAL A 22 -2.48 -7.59 13.60
C VAL A 22 -1.02 -7.42 13.99
N ALA A 23 -0.67 -6.29 14.62
CA ALA A 23 0.69 -5.99 15.03
C ALA A 23 1.25 -7.02 16.03
N ALA A 24 0.47 -7.36 17.05
CA ALA A 24 0.82 -8.35 18.06
C ALA A 24 1.10 -9.73 17.45
N ARG A 25 0.27 -10.17 16.49
CA ARG A 25 0.44 -11.47 15.82
C ARG A 25 1.67 -11.52 14.92
N HIS A 26 1.97 -10.43 14.20
CA HIS A 26 3.20 -10.37 13.40
C HIS A 26 4.44 -10.42 14.30
N LEU A 27 4.46 -9.65 15.39
CA LEU A 27 5.55 -9.67 16.36
C LEU A 27 5.72 -11.05 17.01
N GLU A 28 4.60 -11.71 17.37
CA GLU A 28 4.60 -13.09 17.89
C GLU A 28 5.17 -14.09 16.88
N GLN A 29 4.80 -14.01 15.60
CA GLN A 29 5.34 -14.88 14.55
C GLN A 29 6.82 -14.63 14.24
N LEU A 30 7.28 -13.40 14.43
CA LEU A 30 8.70 -13.07 14.39
C LEU A 30 9.43 -13.53 15.67
N GLY A 31 8.72 -13.97 16.72
CA GLY A 31 9.29 -14.62 17.90
C GLY A 31 9.20 -13.84 19.21
N ALA A 32 8.49 -12.71 19.24
CA ALA A 32 8.28 -11.94 20.46
C ALA A 32 7.32 -12.67 21.40
N THR A 33 7.45 -12.43 22.71
CA THR A 33 6.49 -12.92 23.71
C THR A 33 5.43 -11.86 23.96
N VAL A 34 4.16 -12.19 23.68
CA VAL A 34 3.03 -11.26 23.78
C VAL A 34 2.19 -11.53 25.03
N PHE A 35 1.87 -10.48 25.79
CA PHE A 35 1.02 -10.53 26.97
C PHE A 35 -0.17 -9.58 26.84
N GLY A 36 -1.37 -10.01 27.25
CA GLY A 36 -2.58 -9.18 27.33
C GLY A 36 -2.75 -8.47 28.68
N ILE A 37 -1.65 -8.24 29.40
CA ILE A 37 -1.62 -7.59 30.72
C ILE A 37 -0.38 -6.71 30.81
N GLU A 38 -0.44 -5.72 31.69
CA GLU A 38 0.66 -4.78 31.89
C GLU A 38 1.89 -5.46 32.52
N ARG A 39 3.08 -5.09 32.04
CA ARG A 39 4.37 -5.65 32.47
C ARG A 39 5.44 -4.55 32.61
N PRO A 40 6.11 -4.46 33.78
CA PRO A 40 7.21 -3.52 33.98
C PRO A 40 8.42 -3.74 33.07
N ASP A 41 8.57 -4.95 32.56
CA ASP A 41 9.67 -5.41 31.72
C ASP A 41 9.33 -5.43 30.23
N ALA A 42 8.25 -4.76 29.80
CA ALA A 42 7.87 -4.70 28.39
C ALA A 42 8.86 -3.88 27.55
N ASP A 43 9.26 -4.40 26.39
CA ASP A 43 10.01 -3.65 25.38
C ASP A 43 9.08 -2.79 24.51
N VAL A 44 7.89 -3.34 24.22
CA VAL A 44 6.88 -2.73 23.34
C VAL A 44 5.53 -2.77 24.04
N VAL A 45 4.81 -1.66 24.00
CA VAL A 45 3.45 -1.56 24.56
C VAL A 45 2.52 -1.05 23.47
N LEU A 46 1.49 -1.83 23.15
CA LEU A 46 0.42 -1.47 22.23
C LEU A 46 -0.76 -0.93 23.06
N VAL A 47 -1.22 0.30 22.78
CA VAL A 47 -2.23 1.00 23.58
C VAL A 47 -3.19 1.83 22.71
N ASP A 48 -4.39 2.11 23.23
CA ASP A 48 -5.30 3.09 22.62
C ASP A 48 -4.91 4.53 22.95
N ALA A 49 -5.35 5.47 22.11
CA ALA A 49 -5.26 6.88 22.44
C ALA A 49 -5.99 7.22 23.75
N GLY A 50 -5.28 7.86 24.68
CA GLY A 50 -5.80 8.28 25.99
C GLY A 50 -5.60 7.26 27.11
N SER A 51 -5.14 6.05 26.80
CA SER A 51 -4.67 5.09 27.80
C SER A 51 -3.27 5.49 28.26
N ASP A 52 -3.08 5.66 29.57
CA ASP A 52 -1.75 5.88 30.17
C ASP A 52 -1.30 4.59 30.87
N PRO A 53 -0.42 3.79 30.25
CA PRO A 53 0.23 2.67 30.93
C PRO A 53 1.08 3.21 32.10
N SER A 54 1.22 2.45 33.19
CA SER A 54 1.95 2.91 34.37
C SER A 54 3.36 3.39 34.05
N ALA A 55 3.79 4.45 34.74
CA ALA A 55 5.07 5.12 34.51
C ALA A 55 6.28 4.18 34.69
N ASP A 56 6.17 3.21 35.61
CA ASP A 56 7.23 2.22 35.86
C ASP A 56 7.38 1.22 34.71
N CYS A 57 6.31 0.94 33.95
CA CYS A 57 6.34 0.00 32.82
C CYS A 57 6.85 0.61 31.51
N THR A 58 6.89 1.94 31.38
CA THR A 58 7.15 2.60 30.09
C THR A 58 8.37 3.49 30.04
N ALA A 59 9.13 3.60 31.14
CA ALA A 59 10.30 4.47 31.22
C ALA A 59 11.34 4.20 30.11
N THR A 60 11.40 2.97 29.57
CA THR A 60 12.37 2.55 28.54
C THR A 60 11.75 1.74 27.39
N ALA A 61 10.44 1.87 27.15
CA ALA A 61 9.72 1.06 26.16
C ALA A 61 9.35 1.86 24.90
N LEU A 62 9.12 1.16 23.80
CA LEU A 62 8.37 1.68 22.66
C LEU A 62 6.87 1.61 22.97
N VAL A 63 6.18 2.75 22.91
CA VAL A 63 4.73 2.82 23.06
C VAL A 63 4.11 3.08 21.69
N CYS A 64 3.37 2.11 21.17
CA CYS A 64 2.60 2.24 19.96
C CYS A 64 1.14 2.58 20.30
N THR A 65 0.74 3.80 19.95
CA THR A 65 -0.60 4.31 20.17
C THR A 65 -1.45 4.15 18.92
N PHE A 66 -2.59 3.46 19.05
CA PHE A 66 -3.62 3.35 18.03
C PHE A 66 -4.58 4.54 18.18
N GLU A 67 -4.46 5.53 17.30
CA GLU A 67 -5.09 6.83 17.46
C GLU A 67 -6.55 6.85 16.97
N SER A 68 -7.44 7.40 17.80
CA SER A 68 -8.69 8.01 17.33
C SER A 68 -8.44 9.49 17.08
N GLN A 69 -8.73 9.98 15.88
CA GLN A 69 -8.42 11.36 15.48
C GLN A 69 -9.70 12.20 15.42
N ARG A 70 -9.73 13.27 16.21
CA ARG A 70 -10.74 14.33 16.03
C ARG A 70 -10.30 15.22 14.89
N MET A 71 -11.11 15.23 13.84
CA MET A 71 -10.92 16.06 12.66
C MET A 71 -12.05 17.08 12.60
N ASP A 72 -11.86 18.18 11.87
CA ASP A 72 -12.94 19.14 11.62
C ASP A 72 -14.16 18.42 11.04
N GLY A 73 -15.29 18.47 11.76
CA GLY A 73 -16.50 17.76 11.36
C GLY A 73 -16.43 16.23 11.50
N GLY A 74 -15.82 15.70 12.58
CA GLY A 74 -16.03 14.31 12.99
C GLY A 74 -15.03 13.72 13.98
N LEU A 75 -15.37 12.56 14.54
CA LEU A 75 -14.44 11.68 15.24
C LEU A 75 -14.11 10.48 14.35
N VAL A 76 -12.88 10.40 13.84
CA VAL A 76 -12.42 9.31 12.98
C VAL A 76 -11.72 8.27 13.85
N ALA A 77 -12.36 7.11 14.02
CA ALA A 77 -11.91 6.09 14.97
C ALA A 77 -12.19 4.65 14.49
N SER A 78 -12.56 4.48 13.21
CA SER A 78 -12.86 3.20 12.58
C SER A 78 -12.42 3.22 11.11
N GLU A 79 -12.34 2.04 10.49
CA GLU A 79 -12.11 1.91 9.05
C GLU A 79 -13.13 2.73 8.23
N THR A 80 -14.43 2.54 8.51
CA THR A 80 -15.51 3.18 7.74
C THR A 80 -15.46 4.70 7.84
N THR A 81 -15.24 5.23 9.05
CA THR A 81 -15.08 6.69 9.24
C THR A 81 -13.81 7.20 8.59
N ALA A 82 -12.72 6.44 8.59
CA ALA A 82 -11.48 6.81 7.91
C ALA A 82 -11.64 6.83 6.38
N GLN A 83 -12.22 5.78 5.79
CA GLN A 83 -12.48 5.72 4.34
C GLN A 83 -13.38 6.88 3.88
N ALA A 84 -14.41 7.23 4.66
CA ALA A 84 -15.28 8.37 4.39
C ALA A 84 -14.54 9.70 4.49
N ALA A 85 -13.79 9.92 5.59
CA ALA A 85 -13.07 11.15 5.86
C ALA A 85 -12.02 11.50 4.80
N ILE A 86 -11.46 10.50 4.13
CA ILE A 86 -10.45 10.71 3.08
C ILE A 86 -11.03 10.60 1.67
N GLY A 87 -12.31 10.28 1.52
CA GLY A 87 -13.00 10.16 0.24
C GLY A 87 -12.69 8.88 -0.55
N PHE A 88 -12.32 7.78 0.11
CA PHE A 88 -12.19 6.48 -0.59
C PHE A 88 -13.53 5.96 -1.10
N THR A 89 -14.62 6.33 -0.44
CA THR A 89 -15.95 5.80 -0.71
C THR A 89 -16.53 6.20 -2.07
N GLY A 90 -15.87 7.10 -2.82
CA GLY A 90 -16.23 7.47 -4.19
C GLY A 90 -15.67 6.54 -5.29
N TYR A 91 -14.86 5.52 -4.92
CA TYR A 91 -14.08 4.75 -5.88
C TYR A 91 -14.57 3.32 -6.14
N VAL A 92 -15.59 2.85 -5.42
CA VAL A 92 -16.16 1.49 -5.57
C VAL A 92 -17.55 1.54 -6.21
N GLY A 93 -18.40 2.46 -5.76
CA GLY A 93 -19.78 2.62 -6.24
C GLY A 93 -19.91 3.28 -7.62
N PRO A 94 -21.12 3.45 -8.16
CA PRO A 94 -21.35 4.23 -9.38
C PRO A 94 -20.85 5.68 -9.21
N ALA A 95 -20.31 6.30 -10.27
CA ALA A 95 -19.72 7.64 -10.22
C ALA A 95 -20.70 8.71 -9.67
N ASP A 96 -21.96 8.65 -10.12
CA ASP A 96 -23.06 9.53 -9.68
C ASP A 96 -23.95 8.89 -8.59
N GLY A 97 -23.53 7.73 -8.06
CA GLY A 97 -24.28 6.98 -7.06
C GLY A 97 -23.95 7.38 -5.62
N PRO A 98 -24.64 6.79 -4.63
CA PRO A 98 -24.24 6.92 -3.24
C PRO A 98 -22.82 6.33 -3.03
N PRO A 99 -22.05 6.88 -2.08
CA PRO A 99 -20.73 6.37 -1.75
C PRO A 99 -20.81 4.91 -1.27
N ALA A 100 -19.77 4.14 -1.58
CA ALA A 100 -19.65 2.75 -1.18
C ALA A 100 -18.32 2.52 -0.47
N ARG A 101 -18.38 1.90 0.70
CA ARG A 101 -17.22 1.46 1.48
C ARG A 101 -16.45 0.38 0.71
N ILE A 102 -15.13 0.33 0.88
CA ILE A 102 -14.35 -0.86 0.55
C ILE A 102 -14.78 -1.98 1.50
N GLY A 103 -15.09 -3.15 0.96
CA GLY A 103 -15.63 -4.29 1.72
C GLY A 103 -14.69 -4.88 2.77
N SER A 104 -13.43 -4.47 2.78
CA SER A 104 -12.40 -4.95 3.72
C SER A 104 -11.75 -3.81 4.49
N ASP A 105 -11.24 -4.14 5.67
CA ASP A 105 -10.63 -3.24 6.64
C ASP A 105 -9.14 -3.02 6.35
N VAL A 106 -8.87 -2.51 5.14
CA VAL A 106 -7.50 -2.34 4.64
C VAL A 106 -6.71 -1.37 5.49
N GLY A 107 -7.32 -0.24 5.91
CA GLY A 107 -6.68 0.75 6.75
C GLY A 107 -6.27 0.20 8.10
N THR A 108 -7.16 -0.56 8.74
CA THR A 108 -6.91 -1.27 10.00
C THR A 108 -5.73 -2.23 9.90
N VAL A 109 -5.72 -3.12 8.90
CA VAL A 109 -4.62 -4.10 8.74
C VAL A 109 -3.30 -3.39 8.46
N VAL A 110 -3.32 -2.38 7.57
CA VAL A 110 -2.11 -1.62 7.22
C VAL A 110 -1.62 -0.76 8.39
N ALA A 111 -2.50 -0.27 9.27
CA ALA A 111 -2.10 0.39 10.51
C ALA A 111 -1.36 -0.56 11.45
N GLY A 112 -1.82 -1.82 11.56
CA GLY A 112 -1.12 -2.89 12.28
C GLY A 112 0.26 -3.19 11.69
N ILE A 113 0.37 -3.34 10.37
CA ILE A 113 1.64 -3.49 9.66
C ILE A 113 2.56 -2.28 9.93
N SER A 114 2.00 -1.08 9.97
CA SER A 114 2.74 0.17 10.23
C SER A 114 3.31 0.24 11.64
N ALA A 115 2.57 -0.27 12.63
CA ALA A 115 3.07 -0.43 14.00
C ALA A 115 4.29 -1.36 14.03
N VAL A 116 4.23 -2.48 13.29
CA VAL A 116 5.34 -3.45 13.21
C VAL A 116 6.55 -2.83 12.52
N GLN A 117 6.37 -2.13 11.41
CA GLN A 117 7.47 -1.43 10.72
C GLN A 117 8.21 -0.47 11.65
N GLY A 118 7.48 0.39 12.35
CA GLY A 118 8.06 1.31 13.32
C GLY A 118 8.76 0.59 14.48
N THR A 119 8.16 -0.51 14.97
CA THR A 119 8.76 -1.35 16.01
C THR A 119 10.07 -1.98 15.56
N LEU A 120 10.10 -2.62 14.38
CA LEU A 120 11.29 -3.28 13.85
C LEU A 120 12.39 -2.26 13.52
N ALA A 121 12.03 -1.09 12.97
CA ALA A 121 12.97 -0.01 12.72
C ALA A 121 13.56 0.54 14.03
N TRP A 122 12.73 0.77 15.05
CA TRP A 122 13.21 1.20 16.38
C TRP A 122 14.15 0.18 17.02
N LEU A 123 13.79 -1.11 16.97
CA LEU A 123 14.65 -2.20 17.45
C LEU A 123 16.00 -2.25 16.71
N HIS A 124 16.03 -1.86 15.43
CA HIS A 124 17.26 -1.74 14.66
C HIS A 124 18.13 -0.58 15.13
N GLY A 125 17.55 0.61 15.33
CA GLY A 125 18.24 1.79 15.85
C GLY A 125 18.81 1.62 17.25
N GLY A 126 18.34 0.61 18.00
CA GLY A 126 18.95 0.09 19.22
C GLY A 126 18.22 0.50 20.51
N ARG A 127 18.06 -0.47 21.43
CA ARG A 127 17.46 -0.33 22.78
C ARG A 127 18.17 0.65 23.74
N VAL A 128 19.18 1.40 23.28
CA VAL A 128 20.19 2.02 24.16
C VAL A 128 19.72 3.33 24.80
N THR A 129 18.58 3.88 24.37
CA THR A 129 17.98 5.01 25.07
C THR A 129 17.15 4.48 26.25
N LEU A 130 17.50 4.89 27.47
CA LEU A 130 16.67 4.70 28.68
C LEU A 130 15.43 5.63 28.63
N ALA A 131 14.87 5.85 27.44
CA ALA A 131 13.83 6.80 27.19
C ALA A 131 12.70 6.13 26.42
N ARG A 132 11.48 6.40 26.85
CA ARG A 132 10.26 6.10 26.12
C ARG A 132 10.35 6.63 24.69
N HIS A 133 9.93 5.82 23.72
CA HIS A 133 9.70 6.26 22.35
C HIS A 133 8.23 6.04 21.99
N ASP A 134 7.61 7.02 21.37
CA ASP A 134 6.20 6.96 21.00
C ASP A 134 6.05 6.92 19.49
N ILE A 135 5.27 5.96 19.02
CA ILE A 135 4.80 5.87 17.64
C ILE A 135 3.28 5.91 17.64
N ALA A 136 2.71 6.71 16.75
CA ALA A 136 1.27 6.78 16.56
C ALA A 136 0.87 6.23 15.19
N VAL A 137 -0.13 5.38 15.15
CA VAL A 137 -0.69 4.76 13.94
C VAL A 137 -2.21 4.82 13.99
N SER A 138 -2.85 4.85 12.82
CA SER A 138 -4.31 4.77 12.72
C SER A 138 -4.73 4.34 11.32
N PRO A 139 -5.95 3.78 11.15
CA PRO A 139 -6.51 3.53 9.83
C PRO A 139 -6.54 4.79 8.95
N LEU A 140 -6.79 5.96 9.55
CA LEU A 140 -6.78 7.25 8.84
C LEU A 140 -5.40 7.61 8.30
N ARG A 141 -4.32 7.41 9.08
CA ARG A 141 -2.94 7.60 8.61
C ARG A 141 -2.59 6.61 7.51
N ALA A 142 -2.83 5.32 7.75
CA ALA A 142 -2.55 4.25 6.80
C ALA A 142 -3.23 4.51 5.45
N LEU A 143 -4.54 4.77 5.44
CA LEU A 143 -5.27 5.02 4.20
C LEU A 143 -4.87 6.34 3.53
N SER A 144 -4.49 7.38 4.30
CA SER A 144 -3.95 8.63 3.75
C SER A 144 -2.65 8.40 2.99
N THR A 145 -1.74 7.59 3.54
CA THR A 145 -0.51 7.12 2.87
C THR A 145 -0.85 6.38 1.58
N LEU A 146 -1.79 5.43 1.64
CA LEU A 146 -2.22 4.65 0.49
C LEU A 146 -2.92 5.50 -0.57
N LYS A 147 -3.33 6.74 -0.29
CA LYS A 147 -4.00 7.63 -1.25
C LYS A 147 -3.06 8.58 -1.99
N THR A 148 -1.76 8.49 -1.72
CA THR A 148 -0.75 9.45 -2.19
C THR A 148 -0.73 9.64 -3.71
N ILE A 149 -0.91 8.58 -4.52
CA ILE A 149 -0.91 8.69 -5.99
C ILE A 149 -2.12 9.49 -6.48
N ILE A 150 -3.32 9.18 -5.94
CA ILE A 150 -4.55 9.89 -6.29
C ILE A 150 -4.45 11.36 -5.92
N TRP A 151 -4.03 11.67 -4.69
CA TRP A 151 -3.94 13.05 -4.22
C TRP A 151 -2.90 13.87 -5.01
N ALA A 152 -1.77 13.26 -5.38
CA ALA A 152 -0.80 13.91 -6.23
C ALA A 152 -1.39 14.22 -7.61
N ALA A 153 -2.12 13.28 -8.22
CA ALA A 153 -2.77 13.49 -9.51
C ALA A 153 -3.99 14.42 -9.43
N ARG A 154 -4.68 14.51 -8.28
CA ARG A 154 -5.85 15.38 -8.07
C ARG A 154 -5.50 16.70 -7.40
N THR A 155 -4.22 17.08 -7.34
CA THR A 155 -3.83 18.41 -6.84
C THR A 155 -4.44 19.53 -7.71
N ARG A 156 -4.52 19.34 -9.03
CA ARG A 156 -5.16 20.27 -9.99
C ARG A 156 -6.08 19.52 -10.95
N PRO A 157 -7.19 18.96 -10.47
CA PRO A 157 -8.01 18.03 -11.25
C PRO A 157 -8.72 18.73 -12.42
N ASP A 158 -8.96 20.03 -12.34
CA ASP A 158 -9.57 20.84 -13.41
C ASP A 158 -8.58 21.20 -14.53
N GLU A 159 -7.27 21.14 -14.26
CA GLU A 159 -6.22 21.51 -15.22
C GLU A 159 -5.62 20.28 -15.92
N TRP A 160 -5.75 19.11 -15.30
CA TRP A 160 -5.00 17.92 -15.68
C TRP A 160 -5.90 16.84 -16.27
N VAL A 161 -5.28 16.03 -17.13
CA VAL A 161 -5.89 14.85 -17.71
C VAL A 161 -5.02 13.64 -17.38
N GLY A 162 -5.66 12.50 -17.16
CA GLY A 162 -4.96 11.27 -16.85
C GLY A 162 -5.87 10.28 -16.16
N THR A 163 -5.35 9.07 -16.01
CA THR A 163 -6.08 7.95 -15.43
C THR A 163 -6.51 8.22 -14.00
N HIS A 164 -5.60 8.64 -13.13
CA HIS A 164 -5.89 8.92 -11.72
C HIS A 164 -6.77 10.18 -11.51
N VAL A 165 -6.76 11.13 -12.45
CA VAL A 165 -7.64 12.30 -12.42
C VAL A 165 -9.09 11.88 -12.67
N ARG A 166 -9.31 11.01 -13.67
CA ARG A 166 -10.65 10.59 -14.08
C ARG A 166 -11.17 9.33 -13.39
N SER A 167 -10.35 8.64 -12.61
CA SER A 167 -10.70 7.28 -12.14
C SER A 167 -11.96 7.22 -11.27
N ARG A 168 -12.29 8.32 -10.57
CA ARG A 168 -13.54 8.43 -9.83
C ARG A 168 -14.78 8.43 -10.74
N ASP A 169 -14.67 9.04 -11.92
CA ASP A 169 -15.80 9.31 -12.83
C ASP A 169 -16.02 8.18 -13.86
N ARG A 170 -15.17 7.14 -13.85
CA ARG A 170 -15.30 5.96 -14.73
C ARG A 170 -16.47 5.07 -14.33
N LEU A 171 -16.96 4.24 -15.28
CA LEU A 171 -17.98 3.25 -14.97
C LEU A 171 -17.49 2.26 -13.91
N VAL A 172 -18.43 1.62 -13.21
CA VAL A 172 -18.10 0.53 -12.29
C VAL A 172 -17.40 -0.58 -13.06
N ASP A 173 -16.24 -0.99 -12.57
CA ASP A 173 -15.40 -1.95 -13.25
C ASP A 173 -15.55 -3.36 -12.67
N SER A 174 -16.36 -4.16 -13.36
CA SER A 174 -16.63 -5.56 -13.02
C SER A 174 -15.97 -6.54 -14.00
N GLY A 175 -14.96 -6.10 -14.76
CA GLY A 175 -14.32 -6.95 -15.78
C GLY A 175 -15.21 -7.28 -16.98
N TYR A 176 -14.71 -8.17 -17.83
CA TYR A 176 -15.35 -8.59 -19.08
C TYR A 176 -16.11 -9.89 -18.86
N LEU A 177 -17.37 -9.92 -19.26
CA LEU A 177 -18.24 -11.10 -19.15
C LEU A 177 -17.73 -12.26 -20.02
N THR A 178 -17.62 -13.43 -19.40
CA THR A 178 -17.45 -14.74 -20.07
C THR A 178 -18.69 -15.60 -19.80
N ARG A 179 -18.75 -16.80 -20.39
CA ARG A 179 -19.90 -17.70 -20.26
C ARG A 179 -20.22 -18.09 -18.81
N ASP A 180 -19.20 -18.24 -17.98
CA ASP A 180 -19.27 -18.78 -16.63
C ASP A 180 -18.59 -17.89 -15.58
N GLY A 181 -18.17 -16.68 -15.94
CA GLY A 181 -17.46 -15.79 -15.02
C GLY A 181 -17.12 -14.44 -15.63
N ARG A 182 -16.01 -13.87 -15.14
CA ARG A 182 -15.50 -12.56 -15.55
C ARG A 182 -13.98 -12.57 -15.58
N ILE A 183 -13.40 -11.83 -16.50
CA ILE A 183 -11.95 -11.73 -16.66
C ILE A 183 -11.47 -10.30 -16.75
N THR A 184 -10.18 -10.11 -16.55
CA THR A 184 -9.45 -8.91 -16.95
C THR A 184 -8.98 -9.02 -18.41
N LEU A 185 -8.70 -7.90 -19.05
CA LEU A 185 -8.15 -7.84 -20.41
C LEU A 185 -7.15 -6.70 -20.47
N ASP A 186 -5.86 -7.01 -20.55
CA ASP A 186 -4.79 -6.03 -20.56
C ASP A 186 -3.67 -6.42 -21.54
N PHE A 187 -2.96 -5.44 -22.08
CA PHE A 187 -1.84 -5.63 -23.00
C PHE A 187 -0.72 -4.64 -22.68
N PRO A 188 0.56 -5.07 -22.73
CA PRO A 188 1.66 -4.17 -22.46
C PRO A 188 1.79 -3.11 -23.55
N VAL A 189 2.27 -1.92 -23.21
CA VAL A 189 2.53 -0.82 -24.16
C VAL A 189 3.38 -1.31 -25.34
N GLY A 190 3.01 -0.89 -26.56
CA GLY A 190 3.68 -1.30 -27.80
C GLY A 190 3.31 -2.70 -28.31
N ALA A 191 2.26 -3.32 -27.76
CA ALA A 191 1.78 -4.64 -28.18
C ALA A 191 0.70 -4.61 -29.27
N GLU A 192 0.74 -3.62 -30.18
CA GLU A 192 -0.28 -3.46 -31.23
C GLU A 192 -0.47 -4.73 -32.07
N ASP A 193 0.61 -5.28 -32.62
CA ASP A 193 0.55 -6.52 -33.42
C ASP A 193 0.01 -7.72 -32.63
N ARG A 194 0.20 -7.72 -31.30
CA ARG A 194 -0.26 -8.79 -30.41
C ARG A 194 -1.76 -8.64 -30.13
N TRP A 195 -2.20 -7.43 -29.89
CA TRP A 195 -3.61 -7.10 -29.78
C TRP A 195 -4.36 -7.37 -31.08
N GLY A 196 -3.77 -7.05 -32.24
CA GLY A 196 -4.35 -7.32 -33.56
C GLY A 196 -4.64 -8.81 -33.77
N ARG A 197 -3.71 -9.70 -33.40
CA ARG A 197 -3.95 -11.16 -33.44
C ARG A 197 -5.07 -11.62 -32.53
N LEU A 198 -5.20 -11.02 -31.34
CA LEU A 198 -6.35 -11.30 -30.47
C LEU A 198 -7.66 -10.86 -31.14
N ALA A 199 -7.68 -9.66 -31.74
CA ALA A 199 -8.86 -9.15 -32.45
C ALA A 199 -9.29 -10.08 -33.60
N ASP A 200 -8.32 -10.60 -34.36
CA ASP A 200 -8.55 -11.59 -35.41
C ASP A 200 -9.10 -12.91 -34.85
N GLU A 201 -8.50 -13.45 -33.78
CA GLU A 201 -8.94 -14.71 -33.15
C GLU A 201 -10.31 -14.58 -32.47
N LEU A 202 -10.66 -13.40 -31.96
CA LEU A 202 -12.01 -13.09 -31.47
C LEU A 202 -13.02 -12.94 -32.62
N GLY A 203 -12.57 -12.84 -33.87
CA GLY A 203 -13.44 -12.62 -35.02
C GLY A 203 -14.10 -11.23 -34.98
N LEU A 204 -13.34 -10.20 -34.59
CA LEU A 204 -13.77 -8.82 -34.78
C LEU A 204 -13.79 -8.50 -36.28
N ASP A 205 -14.83 -7.84 -36.76
CA ASP A 205 -14.94 -7.48 -38.16
C ASP A 205 -13.92 -6.38 -38.53
N ALA A 206 -13.57 -6.29 -39.82
CA ALA A 206 -12.56 -5.35 -40.30
C ALA A 206 -12.88 -3.88 -39.95
N SER A 207 -14.16 -3.49 -39.95
CA SER A 207 -14.55 -2.11 -39.64
C SER A 207 -14.38 -1.79 -38.15
N THR A 208 -14.62 -2.78 -37.28
CA THR A 208 -14.34 -2.68 -35.86
C THR A 208 -12.85 -2.57 -35.59
N ILE A 209 -12.02 -3.39 -36.24
CA ILE A 209 -10.56 -3.34 -36.09
C ILE A 209 -10.02 -1.98 -36.57
N GLU A 210 -10.43 -1.50 -37.75
CA GLU A 210 -10.03 -0.20 -38.29
C GLU A 210 -10.35 0.96 -37.33
N ARG A 211 -11.48 0.86 -36.60
CA ARG A 211 -11.90 1.85 -35.61
C ARG A 211 -11.12 1.78 -34.29
N LEU A 212 -10.75 0.59 -33.82
CA LEU A 212 -10.10 0.40 -32.52
C LEU A 212 -8.57 0.47 -32.61
N GLN A 213 -7.97 -0.06 -33.68
CA GLN A 213 -6.53 -0.23 -33.81
C GLN A 213 -5.71 1.05 -33.56
N PRO A 214 -6.05 2.23 -34.11
CA PRO A 214 -5.25 3.45 -33.88
C PRO A 214 -5.14 3.86 -32.41
N ARG A 215 -6.07 3.39 -31.57
CA ARG A 215 -6.18 3.68 -30.15
C ARG A 215 -6.30 2.42 -29.31
N TRP A 216 -5.79 1.28 -29.79
CA TRP A 216 -6.01 -0.02 -29.15
C TRP A 216 -5.63 -0.04 -27.67
N HIS A 217 -4.54 0.67 -27.31
CA HIS A 217 -4.03 0.79 -25.95
C HIS A 217 -4.98 1.54 -25.02
N GLU A 218 -5.85 2.40 -25.57
CA GLU A 218 -6.92 3.07 -24.83
C GLU A 218 -8.16 2.17 -24.64
N THR A 219 -8.25 1.04 -25.37
CA THR A 219 -9.44 0.17 -25.36
C THR A 219 -9.30 -1.06 -24.45
N VAL A 220 -8.11 -1.30 -23.89
CA VAL A 220 -7.81 -2.42 -23.01
C VAL A 220 -7.17 -1.93 -21.72
N GLY A 221 -7.08 -2.81 -20.72
CA GLY A 221 -6.45 -2.51 -19.44
C GLY A 221 -7.14 -1.32 -18.76
N TRP A 222 -6.42 -0.20 -18.72
CA TRP A 222 -6.87 1.03 -18.06
C TRP A 222 -6.93 2.25 -18.98
N GLY A 223 -6.95 2.01 -20.29
CA GLY A 223 -7.18 3.04 -21.29
C GLY A 223 -8.47 3.84 -21.06
N ASP A 224 -8.55 5.02 -21.66
CA ASP A 224 -9.70 5.91 -21.49
C ASP A 224 -10.96 5.43 -22.23
N ASP A 225 -10.80 4.61 -23.26
CA ASP A 225 -11.87 4.12 -24.12
C ASP A 225 -12.32 2.69 -23.75
N VAL A 226 -11.87 2.15 -22.60
CA VAL A 226 -12.18 0.77 -22.19
C VAL A 226 -13.69 0.53 -22.06
N ASP A 227 -14.43 1.51 -21.54
CA ASP A 227 -15.87 1.39 -21.32
C ASP A 227 -16.64 1.42 -22.66
N ASP A 228 -16.18 2.22 -23.62
CA ASP A 228 -16.74 2.28 -24.98
C ASP A 228 -16.43 1.01 -25.79
N ALA A 229 -15.26 0.41 -25.58
CA ALA A 229 -14.83 -0.80 -26.29
C ALA A 229 -15.37 -2.10 -25.66
N ARG A 230 -15.76 -2.07 -24.38
CA ARG A 230 -16.19 -3.27 -23.64
C ARG A 230 -17.27 -4.10 -24.35
N PRO A 231 -18.36 -3.52 -24.88
CA PRO A 231 -19.41 -4.31 -25.53
C PRO A 231 -18.90 -5.12 -26.74
N VAL A 232 -17.90 -4.59 -27.46
CA VAL A 232 -17.28 -5.26 -28.61
C VAL A 232 -16.57 -6.54 -28.19
N TYR A 233 -15.78 -6.47 -27.11
CA TYR A 233 -15.07 -7.64 -26.61
C TYR A 233 -16.03 -8.64 -25.95
N GLU A 234 -17.00 -8.16 -25.15
CA GLU A 234 -17.96 -9.04 -24.45
C GLU A 234 -18.86 -9.83 -25.41
N GLU A 235 -19.20 -9.27 -26.57
CA GLU A 235 -19.99 -9.97 -27.60
C GLU A 235 -19.35 -11.31 -28.01
N ARG A 236 -18.01 -11.40 -27.95
CA ARG A 236 -17.24 -12.61 -28.29
C ARG A 236 -16.85 -13.39 -27.04
N LEU A 237 -16.32 -12.71 -26.01
CA LEU A 237 -15.84 -13.35 -24.78
C LEU A 237 -16.96 -14.08 -24.03
N SER A 238 -18.20 -13.58 -24.07
CA SER A 238 -19.36 -14.20 -23.41
C SER A 238 -19.69 -15.60 -23.92
N SER A 239 -19.17 -16.00 -25.09
CA SER A 239 -19.32 -17.37 -25.63
C SER A 239 -18.26 -18.35 -25.13
N LEU A 240 -17.14 -17.85 -24.60
CA LEU A 240 -16.00 -18.65 -24.13
C LEU A 240 -16.14 -18.95 -22.63
N SER A 241 -15.58 -20.08 -22.18
CA SER A 241 -15.33 -20.28 -20.75
C SER A 241 -14.31 -19.25 -20.25
N THR A 242 -14.34 -18.99 -18.94
CA THR A 242 -13.36 -18.11 -18.28
C THR A 242 -11.93 -18.57 -18.53
N ASP A 243 -11.65 -19.87 -18.41
CA ASP A 243 -10.32 -20.44 -18.65
C ASP A 243 -9.88 -20.31 -20.11
N ASP A 244 -10.78 -20.59 -21.06
CA ASP A 244 -10.49 -20.48 -22.50
C ASP A 244 -10.21 -19.03 -22.90
N ALA A 245 -10.96 -18.08 -22.33
CA ALA A 245 -10.78 -16.66 -22.59
C ALA A 245 -9.46 -16.12 -22.01
N VAL A 246 -9.12 -16.51 -20.77
CA VAL A 246 -7.81 -16.19 -20.17
C VAL A 246 -6.68 -16.77 -21.02
N ALA A 247 -6.78 -18.04 -21.43
CA ALA A 247 -5.79 -18.70 -22.26
C ALA A 247 -5.65 -18.04 -23.65
N LEU A 248 -6.75 -17.59 -24.25
CA LEU A 248 -6.78 -16.85 -25.51
C LEU A 248 -6.03 -15.51 -25.42
N ILE A 249 -6.25 -14.74 -24.35
CA ILE A 249 -5.57 -13.46 -24.17
C ILE A 249 -4.07 -13.69 -23.92
N ARG A 250 -3.72 -14.63 -23.04
CA ARG A 250 -2.32 -14.93 -22.69
C ARG A 250 -1.52 -15.47 -23.86
N ARG A 251 -2.05 -16.39 -24.67
CA ARG A 251 -1.34 -16.91 -25.86
C ARG A 251 -1.06 -15.83 -26.90
N ASN A 252 -1.89 -14.79 -26.95
CA ASN A 252 -1.67 -13.63 -27.81
C ASN A 252 -0.71 -12.59 -27.20
N GLY A 253 -0.21 -12.82 -25.98
CA GLY A 253 0.75 -11.96 -25.31
C GLY A 253 0.12 -10.79 -24.55
N GLY A 254 -1.19 -10.86 -24.31
CA GLY A 254 -1.88 -10.05 -23.31
C GLY A 254 -1.78 -10.68 -21.91
N SER A 255 -2.35 -9.99 -20.93
CA SER A 255 -2.46 -10.42 -19.54
C SER A 255 -3.93 -10.51 -19.17
N SER A 256 -4.29 -11.61 -18.52
CA SER A 256 -5.66 -11.84 -18.06
C SER A 256 -5.67 -12.80 -16.88
N VAL A 257 -6.61 -12.56 -15.99
CA VAL A 257 -6.93 -13.36 -14.81
C VAL A 257 -8.44 -13.39 -14.60
N PRO A 258 -8.98 -14.47 -14.01
CA PRO A 258 -10.37 -14.51 -13.59
C PRO A 258 -10.61 -13.58 -12.40
N PHE A 259 -11.84 -13.10 -12.28
CA PHE A 259 -12.37 -12.60 -11.02
C PHE A 259 -12.67 -13.80 -10.13
N GLN A 260 -12.18 -13.77 -8.89
CA GLN A 260 -12.37 -14.83 -7.92
C GLN A 260 -12.91 -14.25 -6.61
N THR A 261 -13.53 -15.10 -5.81
CA THR A 261 -13.71 -14.91 -4.37
C THR A 261 -12.40 -15.20 -3.63
N LEU A 262 -12.29 -14.79 -2.37
CA LEU A 262 -11.10 -15.13 -1.56
C LEU A 262 -10.93 -16.65 -1.41
N GLU A 263 -12.02 -17.42 -1.26
CA GLU A 263 -11.93 -18.88 -1.10
C GLU A 263 -11.42 -19.57 -2.38
N GLU A 264 -11.93 -19.17 -3.55
CA GLU A 264 -11.43 -19.66 -4.84
C GLU A 264 -9.96 -19.30 -5.03
N CYS A 265 -9.57 -18.07 -4.67
CA CYS A 265 -8.19 -17.64 -4.71
C CYS A 265 -7.29 -18.49 -3.80
N LEU A 266 -7.67 -18.72 -2.54
CA LEU A 266 -6.89 -19.53 -1.60
C LEU A 266 -6.78 -21.00 -2.04
N ASP A 267 -7.78 -21.51 -2.74
CA ASP A 267 -7.79 -22.86 -3.30
C ASP A 267 -7.08 -22.98 -4.66
N HIS A 268 -6.74 -21.86 -5.29
CA HIS A 268 -6.03 -21.86 -6.56
C HIS A 268 -4.63 -22.51 -6.42
N PRO A 269 -4.16 -23.30 -7.40
CA PRO A 269 -2.82 -23.93 -7.36
C PRO A 269 -1.66 -22.98 -7.08
N GLN A 270 -1.77 -21.73 -7.54
CA GLN A 270 -0.82 -20.65 -7.22
C GLN A 270 -0.74 -20.36 -5.72
N SER A 271 -1.87 -20.16 -5.06
CA SER A 271 -1.93 -19.86 -3.62
C SER A 271 -1.49 -21.05 -2.78
N ARG A 272 -1.82 -22.27 -3.21
CA ARG A 272 -1.31 -23.51 -2.57
C ARG A 272 0.21 -23.63 -2.66
N ALA A 273 0.81 -23.26 -3.80
CA ALA A 273 2.26 -23.27 -3.95
C ALA A 273 2.97 -22.29 -2.99
N LEU A 274 2.29 -21.23 -2.57
CA LEU A 274 2.77 -20.27 -1.58
C LEU A 274 2.40 -20.65 -0.13
N GLY A 275 1.51 -21.62 0.06
CA GLY A 275 1.01 -22.03 1.37
C GLY A 275 0.12 -20.97 2.05
N LEU A 276 -0.66 -20.20 1.28
CA LEU A 276 -1.40 -19.04 1.82
C LEU A 276 -2.48 -19.46 2.81
N ARG A 277 -3.16 -20.59 2.57
CA ARG A 277 -4.22 -21.07 3.47
C ARG A 277 -3.64 -21.63 4.77
N GLU A 278 -2.51 -22.33 4.69
CA GLU A 278 -1.82 -22.91 5.84
C GLU A 278 -1.24 -21.86 6.77
N ARG A 279 -0.82 -20.70 6.24
CA ARG A 279 -0.34 -19.56 7.02
C ARG A 279 -1.44 -18.87 7.82
N GLY A 280 -2.70 -18.95 7.36
CA GLY A 280 -3.86 -18.36 8.03
C GLY A 280 -3.89 -16.83 8.00
N ALA A 281 -4.89 -16.25 8.67
CA ALA A 281 -5.22 -14.82 8.57
C ALA A 281 -4.09 -13.87 9.01
N TYR A 282 -3.30 -14.29 9.98
CA TYR A 282 -2.20 -13.48 10.52
C TYR A 282 -0.82 -14.00 10.14
N GLY A 283 -0.72 -14.98 9.23
CA GLY A 283 0.56 -15.47 8.76
C GLY A 283 1.36 -14.37 8.07
N LEU A 284 2.67 -14.29 8.35
CA LEU A 284 3.54 -13.28 7.74
C LEU A 284 3.40 -13.33 6.20
N PRO A 285 3.06 -12.20 5.56
CA PRO A 285 2.87 -12.11 4.11
C PRO A 285 4.19 -12.06 3.34
N PHE A 286 5.28 -12.57 3.92
CA PHE A 286 6.61 -12.61 3.33
C PHE A 286 7.39 -13.82 3.87
N ARG A 287 8.43 -14.22 3.13
CA ARG A 287 9.37 -15.27 3.51
C ARG A 287 10.73 -14.65 3.78
N LEU A 288 11.35 -15.06 4.88
CA LEU A 288 12.71 -14.71 5.26
C LEU A 288 13.60 -15.95 5.18
N ASP A 289 14.58 -15.93 4.28
CA ASP A 289 15.62 -16.95 4.25
C ASP A 289 16.77 -16.49 5.16
N SER A 290 16.67 -16.82 6.45
CA SER A 290 17.69 -16.52 7.46
C SER A 290 17.70 -17.58 8.57
N ALA A 291 18.86 -17.82 9.21
CA ALA A 291 19.00 -18.78 10.30
C ALA A 291 19.66 -18.12 11.53
N GLY A 292 18.91 -17.72 12.56
CA GLY A 292 19.54 -17.19 13.78
C GLY A 292 18.63 -16.53 14.83
N CYS A 293 19.16 -16.48 16.06
CA CYS A 293 18.62 -15.87 17.28
C CYS A 293 19.04 -14.39 17.40
N LEU A 294 18.19 -13.53 17.96
CA LEU A 294 18.50 -12.12 18.22
C LEU A 294 19.78 -11.87 19.04
N ARG A 295 20.65 -11.01 18.54
CA ARG A 295 21.50 -10.13 19.35
C ARG A 295 21.32 -8.71 18.85
N ILE A 296 20.61 -7.89 19.61
CA ILE A 296 20.50 -6.46 19.33
C ILE A 296 21.87 -5.84 19.59
N ALA A 297 22.68 -5.71 18.54
CA ALA A 297 23.84 -4.84 18.58
C ALA A 297 23.33 -3.40 18.52
N ALA A 298 23.89 -2.51 19.35
CA ALA A 298 23.57 -1.09 19.26
C ALA A 298 23.93 -0.57 17.86
N SER A 299 22.93 -0.10 17.10
CA SER A 299 23.17 0.76 15.95
C SER A 299 23.82 2.06 16.42
N SER A 300 24.54 2.71 15.51
CA SER A 300 25.11 4.04 15.74
C SER A 300 24.07 5.16 15.62
N SER A 301 22.88 4.88 15.06
CA SER A 301 21.78 5.84 15.00
C SER A 301 21.27 6.15 16.41
N ARG A 302 21.17 7.44 16.73
CA ARG A 302 20.65 7.94 18.01
C ARG A 302 19.39 8.77 17.86
N ASP A 303 18.87 8.92 16.65
CA ASP A 303 17.69 9.74 16.36
C ASP A 303 16.45 8.82 16.26
N PRO A 304 15.54 8.85 17.25
CA PRO A 304 14.34 8.04 17.23
C PRO A 304 13.38 8.40 16.09
N ALA A 305 13.44 9.63 15.56
CA ALA A 305 12.64 10.04 14.41
C ALA A 305 13.18 9.46 13.08
N ARG A 306 14.41 8.95 13.09
CA ARG A 306 15.13 8.41 11.92
C ARG A 306 15.81 7.08 12.27
N PRO A 307 15.02 6.04 12.61
CA PRO A 307 15.55 4.77 13.10
C PRO A 307 16.49 4.04 12.13
N LEU A 308 16.41 4.33 10.83
CA LEU A 308 17.23 3.72 9.78
C LEU A 308 18.29 4.68 9.20
N ALA A 309 18.69 5.73 9.93
CA ALA A 309 19.62 6.76 9.44
C ALA A 309 21.00 6.26 8.97
N ASP A 310 21.42 5.07 9.41
CA ASP A 310 22.68 4.43 9.01
C ASP A 310 22.51 3.38 7.91
N ILE A 311 21.29 3.15 7.43
CA ILE A 311 20.97 2.18 6.38
C ILE A 311 21.01 2.79 4.98
N ARG A 312 21.67 2.09 4.06
CA ARG A 312 21.77 2.44 2.64
C ARG A 312 20.96 1.49 1.77
N VAL A 313 20.11 2.02 0.91
CA VAL A 313 19.21 1.23 0.06
C VAL A 313 19.46 1.53 -1.42
N VAL A 314 19.64 0.49 -2.22
CA VAL A 314 19.59 0.57 -3.68
C VAL A 314 18.22 0.08 -4.13
N ASP A 315 17.48 0.98 -4.77
CA ASP A 315 16.15 0.72 -5.32
C ASP A 315 16.26 0.52 -6.84
N PHE A 316 16.25 -0.73 -7.29
CA PHE A 316 16.07 -1.07 -8.72
C PHE A 316 14.60 -1.14 -9.12
N GLY A 317 13.69 -0.86 -8.19
CA GLY A 317 12.27 -1.02 -8.39
C GLY A 317 11.72 -0.10 -9.48
N VAL A 318 10.70 -0.62 -10.17
CA VAL A 318 9.97 0.07 -11.24
C VAL A 318 8.48 0.15 -10.94
N GLY A 319 7.82 1.18 -11.44
CA GLY A 319 6.37 1.35 -11.25
C GLY A 319 6.00 1.71 -9.80
N GLY A 320 5.11 0.92 -9.20
CA GLY A 320 4.49 1.23 -7.90
C GLY A 320 5.20 0.64 -6.67
N VAL A 321 5.26 -0.70 -6.60
CA VAL A 321 5.53 -1.43 -5.35
C VAL A 321 6.92 -1.18 -4.77
N GLY A 322 7.97 -1.49 -5.54
CA GLY A 322 9.36 -1.33 -5.11
C GLY A 322 9.69 0.14 -4.77
N PRO A 323 9.40 1.09 -5.68
CA PRO A 323 9.65 2.49 -5.41
C PRO A 323 8.98 3.02 -4.14
N PHE A 324 7.72 2.68 -3.88
CA PHE A 324 7.07 3.18 -2.68
C PHE A 324 7.60 2.51 -1.40
N ALA A 325 7.93 1.21 -1.43
CA ALA A 325 8.56 0.53 -0.30
C ALA A 325 9.90 1.19 0.07
N ALA A 326 10.69 1.57 -0.95
CA ALA A 326 11.93 2.31 -0.75
C ALA A 326 11.70 3.74 -0.22
N THR A 327 10.62 4.42 -0.63
CA THR A 327 10.22 5.72 -0.05
C THR A 327 9.85 5.59 1.43
N LEU A 328 9.13 4.55 1.81
CA LEU A 328 8.81 4.28 3.22
C LEU A 328 10.09 4.03 4.06
N LEU A 329 11.09 3.34 3.51
CA LEU A 329 12.41 3.21 4.16
C LEU A 329 13.14 4.56 4.27
N ALA A 330 13.05 5.42 3.25
CA ALA A 330 13.59 6.78 3.32
C ALA A 330 12.91 7.63 4.41
N TRP A 331 11.59 7.48 4.59
CA TRP A 331 10.83 8.14 5.67
C TRP A 331 11.15 7.61 7.07
N LEU A 332 11.66 6.38 7.18
CA LEU A 332 12.28 5.84 8.39
C LEU A 332 13.75 6.28 8.55
N GLY A 333 14.29 7.05 7.60
CA GLY A 333 15.59 7.71 7.70
C GLY A 333 16.69 7.17 6.77
N ALA A 334 16.45 6.07 6.05
CA ALA A 334 17.46 5.43 5.20
C ALA A 334 17.92 6.34 4.05
N ASP A 335 19.18 6.19 3.63
CA ASP A 335 19.72 6.83 2.43
C ASP A 335 19.42 5.95 1.20
N VAL A 336 18.47 6.40 0.38
CA VAL A 336 17.92 5.60 -0.72
C VAL A 336 18.39 6.15 -2.06
N VAL A 337 18.95 5.28 -2.90
CA VAL A 337 19.35 5.59 -4.28
C VAL A 337 18.52 4.76 -5.24
N LYS A 338 17.70 5.43 -6.05
CA LYS A 338 17.00 4.80 -7.17
C LYS A 338 17.93 4.65 -8.37
N VAL A 339 18.02 3.45 -8.92
CA VAL A 339 18.69 3.16 -10.19
C VAL A 339 17.64 3.14 -11.30
N GLU A 340 17.70 4.13 -12.18
CA GLU A 340 16.70 4.34 -13.23
C GLU A 340 17.18 3.86 -14.59
N ALA A 341 16.31 3.15 -15.31
CA ALA A 341 16.51 2.88 -16.72
C ALA A 341 16.21 4.15 -17.54
N PRO A 342 16.87 4.37 -18.70
CA PRO A 342 16.66 5.56 -19.52
C PRO A 342 15.20 5.82 -19.97
N ASN A 343 14.39 4.76 -20.08
CA ASN A 343 13.03 4.82 -20.63
C ASN A 343 12.00 4.18 -19.68
N GLU A 344 12.09 4.44 -18.38
CA GLU A 344 11.13 3.91 -17.40
C GLU A 344 9.72 4.50 -17.67
N PHE A 345 8.72 3.62 -17.87
CA PHE A 345 7.37 4.02 -18.28
C PHE A 345 6.67 4.95 -17.27
N ILE A 346 7.02 4.84 -15.97
CA ILE A 346 6.37 5.61 -14.91
C ILE A 346 6.54 7.12 -15.12
N LEU A 347 7.63 7.54 -15.79
CA LEU A 347 7.94 8.94 -16.07
C LEU A 347 6.93 9.60 -17.02
N SER A 348 6.26 8.81 -17.88
CA SER A 348 5.29 9.31 -18.86
C SER A 348 3.83 9.10 -18.45
N VAL A 349 3.57 8.47 -17.29
CA VAL A 349 2.20 8.31 -16.77
C VAL A 349 1.59 9.69 -16.50
N ARG A 350 0.38 9.91 -17.03
CA ARG A 350 -0.34 11.17 -16.87
C ARG A 350 -1.13 11.20 -15.54
N PRO A 351 -1.28 12.37 -14.91
CA PRO A 351 -0.82 13.68 -15.39
C PRO A 351 0.68 13.90 -15.17
N THR A 352 1.25 14.82 -15.95
CA THR A 352 2.64 15.25 -15.80
C THR A 352 2.69 16.73 -15.43
N VAL A 353 3.64 17.09 -14.58
CA VAL A 353 3.93 18.46 -14.16
C VAL A 353 5.43 18.67 -14.23
N ALA A 354 5.86 19.81 -14.78
CA ALA A 354 7.29 20.09 -15.01
C ALA A 354 8.03 18.95 -15.76
N GLY A 355 7.34 18.24 -16.67
CA GLY A 355 7.90 17.12 -17.44
C GLY A 355 8.00 15.78 -16.71
N LEU A 356 7.50 15.68 -15.47
CA LEU A 356 7.52 14.47 -14.65
C LEU A 356 6.10 14.02 -14.30
N SER A 357 5.87 12.71 -14.32
CA SER A 357 4.65 12.08 -13.81
C SER A 357 4.39 12.43 -12.34
N THR A 358 3.16 12.82 -12.01
CA THR A 358 2.74 13.02 -10.61
C THR A 358 2.88 11.73 -9.80
N THR A 359 2.70 10.58 -10.43
CA THR A 359 2.90 9.27 -9.79
C THR A 359 4.39 9.05 -9.48
N TYR A 360 5.30 9.33 -10.40
CA TYR A 360 6.74 9.24 -10.10
C TYR A 360 7.13 10.14 -8.92
N LEU A 361 6.64 11.38 -8.93
CA LEU A 361 6.90 12.36 -7.87
C LEU A 361 6.36 11.88 -6.51
N ALA A 362 5.15 11.32 -6.47
CA ALA A 362 4.54 10.81 -5.24
C ALA A 362 5.29 9.59 -4.67
N LEU A 363 5.88 8.73 -5.52
CA LEU A 363 6.44 7.44 -5.12
C LEU A 363 7.96 7.42 -4.90
N ASN A 364 8.65 8.54 -5.13
CA ASN A 364 10.12 8.61 -5.05
C ASN A 364 10.64 9.70 -4.11
N GLN A 365 9.82 10.11 -3.14
CA GLN A 365 10.14 11.16 -2.18
C GLN A 365 11.35 10.77 -1.32
N GLY A 366 12.30 11.69 -1.12
CA GLY A 366 13.46 11.47 -0.24
C GLY A 366 14.57 10.62 -0.81
N LYS A 367 14.53 10.30 -2.10
CA LYS A 367 15.57 9.50 -2.76
C LYS A 367 16.61 10.37 -3.46
N ARG A 368 17.76 9.76 -3.73
CA ARG A 368 18.71 10.15 -4.78
C ARG A 368 18.44 9.33 -6.03
N SER A 369 18.86 9.80 -7.20
CA SER A 369 18.59 9.11 -8.46
C SER A 369 19.81 9.06 -9.37
N VAL A 370 20.17 7.86 -9.82
CA VAL A 370 21.20 7.63 -10.84
C VAL A 370 20.58 6.90 -12.02
N ARG A 371 20.89 7.33 -13.24
CA ARG A 371 20.41 6.69 -14.46
C ARG A 371 21.52 5.82 -15.04
N LEU A 372 21.24 4.51 -15.14
CA LEU A 372 22.18 3.50 -15.63
C LEU A 372 21.45 2.57 -16.62
N ASP A 373 22.01 2.35 -17.80
CA ASP A 373 21.54 1.32 -18.72
C ASP A 373 22.24 -0.01 -18.41
N LEU A 374 21.57 -0.89 -17.66
CA LEU A 374 22.14 -2.18 -17.26
C LEU A 374 22.38 -3.16 -18.43
N LYS A 375 22.09 -2.78 -19.68
CA LYS A 375 22.56 -3.50 -20.88
C LYS A 375 24.02 -3.19 -21.21
N ASP A 376 24.50 -2.01 -20.81
CA ASP A 376 25.88 -1.60 -20.98
C ASP A 376 26.77 -2.21 -19.89
N ALA A 377 28.01 -2.57 -20.25
CA ALA A 377 28.92 -3.23 -19.32
C ALA A 377 29.50 -2.26 -18.27
N GLU A 378 29.76 -1.01 -18.64
CA GLU A 378 30.29 0.02 -17.74
C GLU A 378 29.23 0.41 -16.70
N ASP A 379 27.98 0.60 -17.13
CA ASP A 379 26.87 0.91 -16.23
C ASP A 379 26.55 -0.24 -15.26
N ARG A 380 26.74 -1.50 -15.68
CA ARG A 380 26.65 -2.65 -14.76
C ARG A 380 27.76 -2.63 -13.71
N GLU A 381 28.97 -2.22 -14.06
CA GLU A 381 30.05 -2.12 -13.07
C GLU A 381 29.79 -1.00 -12.07
N LEU A 382 29.30 0.15 -12.54
CA LEU A 382 28.85 1.23 -11.67
C LEU A 382 27.72 0.79 -10.72
N ALA A 383 26.72 0.06 -11.22
CA ALA A 383 25.66 -0.47 -10.37
C ALA A 383 26.19 -1.48 -9.33
N ARG A 384 27.19 -2.31 -9.67
CA ARG A 384 27.86 -3.20 -8.70
C ARG A 384 28.60 -2.40 -7.62
N GLU A 385 29.33 -1.36 -8.00
CA GLU A 385 30.02 -0.48 -7.04
C GLU A 385 29.03 0.22 -6.10
N LEU A 386 27.85 0.62 -6.59
CA LEU A 386 26.81 1.16 -5.73
C LEU A 386 26.32 0.13 -4.70
N VAL A 387 26.05 -1.11 -5.16
CA VAL A 387 25.55 -2.22 -4.32
C VAL A 387 26.60 -2.70 -3.30
N SER A 388 27.90 -2.63 -3.63
CA SER A 388 28.98 -3.03 -2.72
C SER A 388 28.99 -2.21 -1.43
N GLY A 389 28.53 -0.95 -1.50
CA GLY A 389 28.42 -0.03 -0.37
C GLY A 389 27.04 0.03 0.31
N ALA A 390 26.07 -0.76 -0.16
CA ALA A 390 24.68 -0.73 0.30
C ALA A 390 24.40 -1.76 1.41
N ASP A 391 23.30 -1.55 2.14
CA ASP A 391 22.77 -2.51 3.11
C ASP A 391 21.63 -3.34 2.55
N VAL A 392 20.80 -2.70 1.72
CA VAL A 392 19.59 -3.27 1.13
C VAL A 392 19.62 -3.09 -0.38
N VAL A 393 19.23 -4.12 -1.11
CA VAL A 393 18.79 -4.03 -2.50
C VAL A 393 17.30 -4.36 -2.54
N LEU A 394 16.51 -3.51 -3.19
CA LEU A 394 15.09 -3.71 -3.44
C LEU A 394 14.83 -3.81 -4.94
N GLU A 395 14.02 -4.80 -5.32
CA GLU A 395 13.58 -5.00 -6.69
C GLU A 395 12.18 -5.61 -6.77
N ASN A 396 11.49 -5.34 -7.88
CA ASN A 396 10.15 -5.86 -8.12
C ASN A 396 9.95 -6.33 -9.58
N PHE A 397 10.98 -6.93 -10.16
CA PHE A 397 10.89 -7.53 -11.48
C PHE A 397 10.26 -8.93 -11.40
N ARG A 398 9.97 -9.51 -12.58
CA ARG A 398 9.56 -10.91 -12.64
C ARG A 398 10.70 -11.81 -12.14
N PRO A 399 10.38 -12.96 -11.50
CA PRO A 399 11.40 -13.91 -11.06
C PRO A 399 12.44 -14.21 -12.15
N GLY A 400 13.72 -14.16 -11.80
CA GLY A 400 14.83 -14.43 -12.72
C GLY A 400 15.26 -13.25 -13.60
N ALA A 401 14.56 -12.11 -13.59
CA ALA A 401 14.85 -11.01 -14.52
C ALA A 401 16.19 -10.33 -14.24
N LEU A 402 16.47 -9.96 -12.98
CA LEU A 402 17.75 -9.38 -12.58
C LEU A 402 18.87 -10.43 -12.53
N ASP A 403 18.56 -11.69 -12.24
CA ASP A 403 19.54 -12.79 -12.26
C ASP A 403 20.23 -12.89 -13.63
N ARG A 404 19.47 -12.76 -14.73
CA ARG A 404 19.99 -12.82 -16.11
C ARG A 404 21.02 -11.73 -16.43
N ILE A 405 21.03 -10.64 -15.69
CA ILE A 405 21.97 -9.52 -15.91
C ILE A 405 23.01 -9.39 -14.79
N GLY A 406 23.04 -10.35 -13.85
CA GLY A 406 24.05 -10.44 -12.79
C GLY A 406 23.73 -9.57 -11.56
N PHE A 407 22.44 -9.32 -11.29
CA PHE A 407 21.97 -8.60 -10.11
C PHE A 407 21.01 -9.46 -9.26
N GLY A 408 21.07 -10.78 -9.41
CA GLY A 408 20.33 -11.72 -8.57
C GLY A 408 20.96 -11.89 -7.19
N PHE A 409 20.22 -12.52 -6.27
CA PHE A 409 20.66 -12.69 -4.89
C PHE A 409 22.01 -13.40 -4.76
N GLU A 410 22.24 -14.51 -5.46
CA GLU A 410 23.48 -15.30 -5.36
C GLU A 410 24.72 -14.48 -5.78
N GLU A 411 24.61 -13.70 -6.84
CA GLU A 411 25.68 -12.86 -7.35
C GLU A 411 25.96 -11.69 -6.39
N LEU A 412 24.91 -10.97 -5.99
CA LEU A 412 25.06 -9.78 -5.14
C LEU A 412 25.44 -10.12 -3.71
N SER A 413 25.05 -11.29 -3.19
CA SER A 413 25.46 -11.76 -1.87
C SER A 413 26.93 -12.17 -1.82
N THR A 414 27.50 -12.62 -2.95
CA THR A 414 28.95 -12.82 -3.09
C THR A 414 29.70 -11.49 -3.09
N LEU A 415 29.17 -10.49 -3.80
CA LEU A 415 29.72 -9.13 -3.85
C LEU A 415 29.65 -8.43 -2.48
N ASN A 416 28.52 -8.58 -1.78
CA ASN A 416 28.25 -7.97 -0.49
C ASN A 416 27.68 -9.01 0.49
N PRO A 417 28.53 -9.65 1.31
CA PRO A 417 28.12 -10.68 2.27
C PRO A 417 27.24 -10.18 3.42
N ARG A 418 26.93 -8.88 3.48
CA ARG A 418 26.02 -8.25 4.45
C ARG A 418 24.73 -7.75 3.78
N LEU A 419 24.43 -8.19 2.56
CA LEU A 419 23.29 -7.70 1.81
C LEU A 419 21.96 -8.23 2.38
N VAL A 420 21.00 -7.34 2.54
CA VAL A 420 19.57 -7.69 2.54
C VAL A 420 19.06 -7.53 1.12
N TYR A 421 18.52 -8.60 0.53
CA TYR A 421 17.93 -8.57 -0.81
C TYR A 421 16.42 -8.77 -0.70
N GLY A 422 15.65 -7.73 -1.02
CA GLY A 422 14.20 -7.76 -1.04
C GLY A 422 13.65 -7.88 -2.46
N SER A 423 12.91 -8.96 -2.71
CA SER A 423 12.21 -9.23 -3.97
C SER A 423 10.70 -9.15 -3.79
N VAL A 424 10.03 -8.38 -4.64
CA VAL A 424 8.57 -8.24 -4.62
C VAL A 424 7.97 -8.55 -5.97
N THR A 425 7.13 -9.58 -6.05
CA THR A 425 6.59 -10.06 -7.34
C THR A 425 5.06 -9.98 -7.39
N GLY A 426 4.46 -10.21 -8.55
CA GLY A 426 2.99 -10.24 -8.66
C GLY A 426 2.37 -11.45 -7.95
N PHE A 427 2.72 -12.64 -8.42
CA PHE A 427 2.16 -13.91 -7.94
C PHE A 427 3.09 -14.70 -7.01
N GLY A 428 4.28 -14.21 -6.68
CA GLY A 428 5.29 -14.96 -5.93
C GLY A 428 6.35 -15.60 -6.81
N SER A 429 7.42 -16.10 -6.19
CA SER A 429 8.59 -16.71 -6.84
C SER A 429 8.37 -18.17 -7.26
N VAL A 430 7.27 -18.80 -6.83
CA VAL A 430 6.96 -20.23 -7.06
C VAL A 430 5.53 -20.40 -7.57
N GLY A 431 5.21 -21.57 -8.15
CA GLY A 431 3.86 -21.90 -8.62
C GLY A 431 3.61 -21.58 -10.11
N PRO A 432 2.47 -22.02 -10.65
CA PRO A 432 2.17 -21.94 -12.09
C PRO A 432 2.07 -20.52 -12.66
N LEU A 433 1.76 -19.51 -11.83
CA LEU A 433 1.63 -18.11 -12.25
C LEU A 433 2.87 -17.26 -11.92
N ALA A 434 3.95 -17.84 -11.37
CA ALA A 434 5.12 -17.09 -10.91
C ALA A 434 5.76 -16.18 -12.01
N SER A 435 5.74 -16.63 -13.26
CA SER A 435 6.28 -15.89 -14.40
C SER A 435 5.27 -14.99 -15.12
N GLU A 436 4.00 -15.01 -14.70
CA GLU A 436 2.94 -14.25 -15.34
C GLU A 436 3.04 -12.76 -15.00
N PRO A 437 2.74 -11.86 -15.96
CA PRO A 437 2.58 -10.45 -15.67
C PRO A 437 1.44 -10.22 -14.68
N CYS A 438 1.64 -9.25 -13.79
CA CYS A 438 0.64 -8.82 -12.83
C CYS A 438 0.70 -7.30 -12.71
N THR A 439 -0.48 -6.70 -12.57
CA THR A 439 -0.67 -5.28 -12.23
C THR A 439 -1.77 -5.20 -11.19
N ASP A 440 -1.91 -4.07 -10.52
CA ASP A 440 -2.95 -3.83 -9.51
C ASP A 440 -4.35 -4.35 -9.92
N PRO A 441 -4.90 -4.06 -11.12
CA PRO A 441 -6.21 -4.54 -11.54
C PRO A 441 -6.32 -6.06 -11.66
N HIS A 442 -5.23 -6.73 -12.07
CA HIS A 442 -5.18 -8.19 -12.08
C HIS A 442 -5.28 -8.70 -10.64
N MET A 443 -4.51 -8.13 -9.71
CA MET A 443 -4.51 -8.60 -8.34
C MET A 443 -5.82 -8.30 -7.63
N GLN A 444 -6.46 -7.15 -7.88
CA GLN A 444 -7.80 -6.87 -7.36
C GLN A 444 -8.83 -7.93 -7.80
N ALA A 445 -8.77 -8.38 -9.06
CA ALA A 445 -9.67 -9.40 -9.58
C ALA A 445 -9.35 -10.81 -9.05
N PHE A 446 -8.07 -11.20 -9.11
CA PHE A 446 -7.63 -12.56 -8.81
C PHE A 446 -7.67 -12.89 -7.31
N SER A 447 -7.39 -11.93 -6.44
CA SER A 447 -7.19 -12.17 -5.00
C SER A 447 -8.46 -12.40 -4.19
N GLY A 448 -9.64 -12.07 -4.73
CA GLY A 448 -10.86 -11.94 -3.94
C GLY A 448 -11.29 -10.50 -3.66
N PHE A 449 -10.38 -9.53 -3.80
CA PHE A 449 -10.64 -8.14 -3.38
C PHE A 449 -11.84 -7.51 -4.09
N ALA A 450 -11.98 -7.69 -5.40
CA ALA A 450 -13.14 -7.17 -6.13
C ALA A 450 -14.47 -7.84 -5.70
N SER A 451 -14.42 -9.09 -5.26
CA SER A 451 -15.60 -9.83 -4.80
C SER A 451 -16.06 -9.40 -3.40
N GLU A 452 -15.13 -9.02 -2.52
CA GLU A 452 -15.46 -8.39 -1.22
C GLU A 452 -16.16 -7.03 -1.41
N ASN A 453 -15.97 -6.39 -2.57
CA ASN A 453 -16.62 -5.14 -2.97
C ASN A 453 -17.87 -5.35 -3.83
N ALA A 454 -18.41 -6.57 -3.88
CA ALA A 454 -19.56 -6.87 -4.71
C ALA A 454 -20.81 -6.08 -4.30
N ASP A 455 -21.68 -5.79 -5.27
CA ASP A 455 -22.94 -5.13 -4.97
C ASP A 455 -24.02 -6.06 -4.44
N LYS A 456 -25.21 -5.50 -4.22
CA LYS A 456 -26.38 -6.24 -3.72
C LYS A 456 -26.80 -7.41 -4.64
N MET A 457 -26.37 -7.41 -5.90
CA MET A 457 -26.61 -8.49 -6.86
C MET A 457 -25.44 -9.49 -6.95
N GLY A 458 -24.39 -9.30 -6.14
CA GLY A 458 -23.19 -10.14 -6.13
C GLY A 458 -22.22 -9.82 -7.28
N LEU A 459 -22.39 -8.69 -7.97
CA LEU A 459 -21.48 -8.31 -9.06
C LEU A 459 -20.17 -7.74 -8.46
N PRO A 460 -19.00 -8.37 -8.69
CA PRO A 460 -17.73 -7.89 -8.13
C PRO A 460 -17.37 -6.51 -8.70
N ARG A 461 -16.71 -5.68 -7.90
CA ARG A 461 -16.31 -4.32 -8.28
C ARG A 461 -14.87 -4.08 -7.90
N ARG A 462 -14.04 -3.74 -8.88
CA ARG A 462 -12.71 -3.22 -8.58
C ARG A 462 -12.82 -1.83 -7.97
N LEU A 463 -11.90 -1.52 -7.06
CA LEU A 463 -11.61 -0.15 -6.67
C LEU A 463 -11.01 0.57 -7.88
N ARG A 464 -11.62 1.68 -8.29
CA ARG A 464 -11.14 2.52 -9.41
C ARG A 464 -9.94 3.38 -8.98
N TYR A 465 -8.93 2.73 -8.43
CA TYR A 465 -7.65 3.29 -8.05
C TYR A 465 -6.54 2.35 -8.50
N TYR A 466 -5.94 2.67 -9.65
CA TYR A 466 -4.75 1.98 -10.10
C TYR A 466 -3.57 2.23 -9.14
N GLY A 467 -2.96 1.17 -8.64
CA GLY A 467 -1.82 1.23 -7.72
C GLY A 467 -2.20 1.15 -6.24
N PHE A 468 -3.47 0.98 -5.89
CA PHE A 468 -3.86 0.78 -4.48
C PHE A 468 -3.21 -0.47 -3.87
N VAL A 469 -3.36 -1.62 -4.52
CA VAL A 469 -2.70 -2.88 -4.18
C VAL A 469 -1.19 -2.72 -4.24
N ASP A 470 -0.66 -1.91 -5.15
CA ASP A 470 0.79 -1.68 -5.21
C ASP A 470 1.28 -1.09 -3.89
N LEU A 471 0.60 -0.06 -3.37
CA LEU A 471 0.99 0.62 -2.13
C LEU A 471 0.73 -0.23 -0.89
N VAL A 472 -0.33 -1.05 -0.87
CA VAL A 472 -0.54 -2.05 0.19
C VAL A 472 0.59 -3.08 0.18
N THR A 473 1.04 -3.51 -1.00
CA THR A 473 2.16 -4.45 -1.11
C THR A 473 3.46 -3.79 -0.68
N SER A 474 3.64 -2.49 -0.94
CA SER A 474 4.80 -1.74 -0.47
C SER A 474 4.91 -1.69 1.05
N THR A 475 3.79 -1.56 1.78
CA THR A 475 3.85 -1.60 3.25
C THR A 475 4.31 -2.98 3.72
N VAL A 476 3.79 -4.06 3.14
CA VAL A 476 4.29 -5.41 3.45
C VAL A 476 5.78 -5.55 3.13
N ALA A 477 6.24 -5.07 1.97
CA ALA A 477 7.65 -5.14 1.58
C ALA A 477 8.57 -4.36 2.53
N THR A 478 8.15 -3.19 3.00
CA THR A 478 8.90 -2.40 3.99
C THR A 478 8.99 -3.13 5.34
N GLU A 479 7.90 -3.76 5.81
CA GLU A 479 7.92 -4.58 7.03
C GLU A 479 8.93 -5.73 6.88
N ALA A 480 8.86 -6.43 5.75
CA ALA A 480 9.71 -7.56 5.44
C ALA A 480 11.21 -7.17 5.41
N VAL A 481 11.54 -6.01 4.82
CA VAL A 481 12.92 -5.48 4.84
C VAL A 481 13.37 -5.10 6.24
N CYS A 482 12.52 -4.47 7.06
CA CYS A 482 12.87 -4.13 8.45
C CYS A 482 13.14 -5.40 9.26
N ALA A 483 12.35 -6.45 9.08
CA ALA A 483 12.59 -7.75 9.69
C ALA A 483 13.91 -8.38 9.20
N ALA A 484 14.20 -8.29 7.89
CA ALA A 484 15.44 -8.80 7.31
C ALA A 484 16.69 -8.04 7.80
N LEU A 485 16.59 -6.71 8.01
CA LEU A 485 17.67 -5.90 8.57
C LEU A 485 18.02 -6.32 10.00
N LEU A 486 17.02 -6.67 10.81
CA LEU A 486 17.22 -7.27 12.14
C LEU A 486 17.83 -8.67 12.02
N ALA A 487 17.32 -9.51 11.11
CA ALA A 487 17.85 -10.85 10.90
C ALA A 487 19.32 -10.84 10.45
N ARG A 488 19.71 -9.90 9.60
CA ARG A 488 21.12 -9.74 9.18
C ARG A 488 22.05 -9.52 10.36
N ALA A 489 21.63 -8.73 11.36
CA ALA A 489 22.42 -8.46 12.55
C ALA A 489 22.71 -9.74 13.36
N THR A 490 21.93 -10.80 13.17
CA THR A 490 22.04 -12.07 13.89
C THR A 490 22.83 -13.13 13.12
N VAL A 491 22.53 -13.31 11.83
CA VAL A 491 23.11 -14.38 11.00
C VAL A 491 24.56 -14.07 10.65
N GLY A 492 24.93 -12.78 10.55
CA GLY A 492 26.27 -12.36 10.13
C GLY A 492 26.55 -12.60 8.64
N GLY A 493 25.52 -12.90 7.86
CA GLY A 493 25.58 -13.17 6.42
C GLY A 493 24.44 -12.49 5.66
N PRO A 494 24.34 -12.71 4.33
CA PRO A 494 23.32 -12.12 3.50
C PRO A 494 21.95 -12.71 3.83
N VAL A 495 20.90 -11.90 3.71
CA VAL A 495 19.50 -12.29 3.96
C VAL A 495 18.68 -12.01 2.72
N ARG A 496 17.90 -12.98 2.28
CA ARG A 496 16.89 -12.79 1.24
C ARG A 496 15.51 -12.70 1.87
N VAL A 497 14.74 -11.71 1.43
CA VAL A 497 13.32 -11.57 1.77
C VAL A 497 12.48 -11.51 0.50
N GLU A 498 11.41 -12.29 0.47
CA GLU A 498 10.50 -12.36 -0.67
C GLU A 498 9.06 -12.13 -0.24
N THR A 499 8.31 -11.34 -1.01
CA THR A 499 6.85 -11.21 -0.88
C THR A 499 6.21 -11.07 -2.26
N SER A 500 4.89 -11.00 -2.30
CA SER A 500 4.13 -10.79 -3.52
C SER A 500 2.86 -9.97 -3.30
N MET A 501 2.36 -9.36 -4.38
CA MET A 501 1.06 -8.69 -4.34
C MET A 501 -0.06 -9.65 -3.92
N LEU A 502 0.03 -10.92 -4.33
CA LEU A 502 -0.90 -11.96 -3.90
C LEU A 502 -0.83 -12.24 -2.39
N GLU A 503 0.38 -12.41 -1.84
CA GLU A 503 0.58 -12.59 -0.40
C GLU A 503 0.06 -11.38 0.39
N ALA A 504 0.34 -10.15 -0.07
CA ALA A 504 -0.07 -8.94 0.62
C ALA A 504 -1.60 -8.77 0.64
N VAL A 505 -2.28 -8.91 -0.51
CA VAL A 505 -3.73 -8.70 -0.56
C VAL A 505 -4.48 -9.81 0.16
N THR A 506 -4.09 -11.08 -0.01
CA THR A 506 -4.76 -12.19 0.69
C THR A 506 -4.55 -12.12 2.20
N HIS A 507 -3.41 -11.60 2.67
CA HIS A 507 -3.21 -11.31 4.08
C HIS A 507 -4.18 -10.23 4.58
N VAL A 508 -4.30 -9.10 3.87
CA VAL A 508 -5.28 -8.06 4.23
C VAL A 508 -6.70 -8.60 4.26
N LEU A 509 -7.11 -9.36 3.24
CA LEU A 509 -8.46 -9.91 3.17
C LEU A 509 -8.75 -10.92 4.28
N GLN A 510 -7.80 -11.80 4.61
CA GLN A 510 -8.00 -12.76 5.69
C GLN A 510 -7.98 -12.07 7.07
N ALA A 511 -7.02 -11.18 7.35
CA ALA A 511 -6.95 -10.44 8.61
C ALA A 511 -8.16 -9.52 8.83
N SER A 512 -8.71 -8.96 7.75
CA SER A 512 -9.93 -8.15 7.78
C SER A 512 -11.18 -8.96 8.15
N ARG A 513 -11.20 -10.29 7.99
CA ARG A 513 -12.38 -11.08 8.40
C ARG A 513 -12.46 -11.28 9.90
N ASP A 514 -11.33 -11.15 10.58
CA ASP A 514 -11.22 -11.25 12.03
C ASP A 514 -11.40 -9.87 12.73
N SER A 515 -11.56 -8.78 11.96
CA SER A 515 -11.92 -7.48 12.55
C SER A 515 -13.31 -7.54 13.16
N THR A 516 -13.48 -6.96 14.35
CA THR A 516 -14.75 -6.97 15.08
C THR A 516 -15.87 -6.34 14.25
N ALA A 517 -16.95 -7.09 14.05
CA ALA A 517 -18.18 -6.54 13.50
C ALA A 517 -18.71 -5.47 14.47
N HIS A 518 -18.70 -4.21 14.03
CA HIS A 518 -19.22 -3.09 14.80
C HIS A 518 -20.74 -2.97 14.62
N GLU A 519 -21.44 -2.52 15.66
CA GLU A 519 -22.85 -2.18 15.53
C GLU A 519 -22.99 -0.86 14.77
N HIS A 520 -24.01 -0.76 13.92
CA HIS A 520 -24.28 0.45 13.13
C HIS A 520 -23.04 1.00 12.41
N ASP A 521 -22.34 0.13 11.68
CA ASP A 521 -21.19 0.50 10.84
C ASP A 521 -21.64 0.69 9.38
N GLY A 522 -21.84 1.94 8.98
CA GLY A 522 -22.48 2.23 7.71
C GLY A 522 -22.32 3.64 7.18
N LEU A 523 -22.74 3.81 5.93
CA LEU A 523 -22.85 5.09 5.24
C LEU A 523 -24.33 5.45 5.09
N TYR A 524 -24.71 6.61 5.61
CA TYR A 524 -26.08 7.09 5.66
C TYR A 524 -26.25 8.37 4.85
N GLY A 525 -27.35 8.44 4.09
CA GLY A 525 -27.74 9.67 3.41
C GLY A 525 -28.10 10.77 4.40
N THR A 526 -27.70 12.00 4.10
CA THR A 526 -28.03 13.20 4.89
C THR A 526 -28.69 14.25 4.01
N ARG A 527 -28.99 15.44 4.55
CA ARG A 527 -29.55 16.55 3.76
C ARG A 527 -28.64 16.96 2.60
N ASP A 528 -27.33 16.89 2.78
CA ASP A 528 -26.31 17.26 1.79
C ASP A 528 -25.10 16.29 1.82
N GLY A 529 -25.23 15.19 1.10
CA GLY A 529 -24.18 14.18 1.02
C GLY A 529 -24.39 13.06 2.03
N ASN A 530 -23.32 12.43 2.49
CA ASN A 530 -23.40 11.21 3.29
C ASN A 530 -22.50 11.26 4.52
N LEU A 531 -22.90 10.51 5.54
CA LEU A 531 -22.25 10.40 6.83
C LEU A 531 -21.87 8.94 7.08
N ALA A 532 -20.60 8.69 7.38
CA ALA A 532 -20.17 7.45 8.00
C ALA A 532 -20.44 7.52 9.50
N VAL A 533 -21.00 6.45 10.06
CA VAL A 533 -21.16 6.24 11.50
C VAL A 533 -20.70 4.82 11.81
N THR A 534 -20.03 4.64 12.94
CA THR A 534 -19.66 3.34 13.48
C THR A 534 -19.85 3.36 15.00
N CYS A 535 -20.48 2.34 15.59
CA CYS A 535 -20.50 2.16 17.05
C CYS A 535 -19.71 0.91 17.44
N ARG A 536 -18.69 1.11 18.26
CA ARG A 536 -17.71 0.09 18.68
C ARG A 536 -17.98 -0.45 20.09
N SER A 537 -18.85 0.23 20.84
CA SER A 537 -19.22 -0.18 22.19
C SER A 537 -20.68 0.12 22.48
N VAL A 538 -21.22 -0.51 23.53
CA VAL A 538 -22.60 -0.29 24.00
C VAL A 538 -22.81 1.17 24.42
N GLU A 539 -21.77 1.83 24.94
CA GLU A 539 -21.79 3.24 25.29
C GLU A 539 -21.93 4.14 24.06
N GLU A 540 -21.22 3.82 22.96
CA GLU A 540 -21.35 4.54 21.69
C GLU A 540 -22.74 4.34 21.07
N VAL A 541 -23.31 3.12 21.15
CA VAL A 541 -24.69 2.82 20.73
C VAL A 541 -25.70 3.64 21.55
N ALA A 542 -25.55 3.69 22.87
CA ALA A 542 -26.41 4.48 23.74
C ALA A 542 -26.29 5.98 23.47
N ALA A 543 -25.07 6.48 23.23
CA ALA A 543 -24.81 7.86 22.87
C ALA A 543 -25.43 8.23 21.51
N LEU A 544 -25.36 7.33 20.53
CA LEU A 544 -26.03 7.51 19.24
C LEU A 544 -27.56 7.62 19.43
N ALA A 545 -28.16 6.71 20.17
CA ALA A 545 -29.60 6.74 20.46
C ALA A 545 -30.04 8.03 21.19
N ASP A 546 -29.25 8.51 22.15
CA ASP A 546 -29.50 9.78 22.86
C ASP A 546 -29.47 10.98 21.91
N VAL A 547 -28.44 11.08 21.06
CA VAL A 547 -28.30 12.18 20.09
C VAL A 547 -29.45 12.18 19.09
N LEU A 548 -29.85 11.01 18.60
CA LEU A 548 -30.95 10.85 17.65
C LEU A 548 -32.33 10.93 18.31
N ARG A 549 -32.41 10.89 19.66
CA ARG A 549 -33.64 10.90 20.46
C ARG A 549 -34.59 9.75 20.11
N VAL A 550 -34.04 8.56 19.93
CA VAL A 550 -34.81 7.34 19.62
C VAL A 550 -34.66 6.30 20.72
N SER A 551 -35.71 5.50 20.93
CA SER A 551 -35.69 4.38 21.87
C SER A 551 -35.03 3.12 21.32
N SER A 552 -34.89 3.03 19.99
CA SER A 552 -34.28 1.88 19.29
C SER A 552 -33.67 2.36 17.98
N LEU A 553 -32.49 1.83 17.64
CA LEU A 553 -31.78 2.11 16.39
C LEU A 553 -32.14 1.03 15.37
N THR A 554 -32.88 1.39 14.33
CA THR A 554 -33.13 0.53 13.15
C THR A 554 -32.66 1.27 11.91
N ASP A 555 -32.05 0.56 10.96
CA ASP A 555 -31.43 1.21 9.78
C ASP A 555 -32.42 2.07 8.98
N ALA A 556 -33.66 1.62 8.82
CA ALA A 556 -34.71 2.38 8.14
C ALA A 556 -35.05 3.70 8.85
N GLY A 557 -34.94 3.76 10.17
CA GLY A 557 -35.13 4.99 10.94
C GLY A 557 -33.90 5.91 10.92
N LEU A 558 -32.69 5.34 10.80
CA LEU A 558 -31.45 6.10 10.74
C LEU A 558 -31.38 6.99 9.50
N GLU A 559 -31.69 6.46 8.31
CA GLU A 559 -31.67 7.23 7.07
C GLU A 559 -32.63 8.44 7.11
N GLU A 560 -33.85 8.26 7.63
CA GLU A 560 -34.83 9.34 7.76
C GLU A 560 -34.32 10.44 8.71
N ILE A 561 -33.77 10.06 9.87
CA ILE A 561 -33.28 11.02 10.86
C ILE A 561 -32.04 11.74 10.34
N PHE A 562 -31.08 11.02 9.76
CA PHE A 562 -29.87 11.63 9.22
C PHE A 562 -30.16 12.58 8.05
N GLY A 563 -31.24 12.34 7.29
CA GLY A 563 -31.74 13.25 6.26
C GLY A 563 -32.16 14.65 6.75
N THR A 564 -32.33 14.86 8.07
CA THR A 564 -32.83 16.14 8.61
C THR A 564 -31.78 17.25 8.73
N ARG A 565 -30.48 16.91 8.70
CA ARG A 565 -29.36 17.86 8.86
C ARG A 565 -28.23 17.56 7.88
N SER A 566 -27.26 18.47 7.80
CA SER A 566 -26.09 18.23 6.96
C SER A 566 -25.20 17.14 7.52
N ALA A 567 -24.39 16.52 6.64
CA ALA A 567 -23.37 15.55 7.07
C ALA A 567 -22.39 16.17 8.07
N ALA A 568 -21.98 17.42 7.85
CA ALA A 568 -21.09 18.16 8.75
C ALA A 568 -21.71 18.40 10.14
N GLU A 569 -22.98 18.84 10.18
CA GLU A 569 -23.71 19.06 11.45
C GLU A 569 -23.81 17.76 12.24
N TRP A 570 -24.15 16.64 11.57
CA TRP A 570 -24.24 15.35 12.24
C TRP A 570 -22.90 14.84 12.76
N ALA A 571 -21.86 14.88 11.92
CA ALA A 571 -20.55 14.39 12.32
C ALA A 571 -19.97 15.18 13.51
N GLN A 572 -20.22 16.49 13.56
CA GLN A 572 -19.86 17.30 14.72
C GLN A 572 -20.64 16.86 15.97
N LEU A 573 -21.98 16.79 15.91
CA LEU A 573 -22.83 16.46 17.05
C LEU A 573 -22.54 15.07 17.64
N LEU A 574 -22.38 14.08 16.76
CA LEU A 574 -22.03 12.71 17.13
C LEU A 574 -20.62 12.65 17.72
N GLY A 575 -19.65 13.28 17.05
CA GLY A 575 -18.28 13.38 17.52
C GLY A 575 -18.18 14.03 18.91
N GLU A 576 -18.93 15.10 19.20
CA GLU A 576 -18.99 15.74 20.53
C GLU A 576 -19.48 14.78 21.64
N ARG A 577 -20.30 13.78 21.30
CA ARG A 577 -20.76 12.72 22.20
C ARG A 577 -19.90 11.46 22.18
N GLY A 578 -18.77 11.49 21.45
CA GLY A 578 -17.84 10.36 21.38
C GLY A 578 -18.27 9.25 20.43
N VAL A 579 -19.29 9.47 19.58
CA VAL A 579 -19.70 8.51 18.56
C VAL A 579 -18.85 8.71 17.30
N PRO A 580 -18.06 7.70 16.88
CA PRO A 580 -17.28 7.75 15.65
C PRO A 580 -18.16 8.10 14.45
N SER A 581 -17.80 9.19 13.79
CA SER A 581 -18.56 9.70 12.65
C SER A 581 -17.70 10.62 11.79
N ALA A 582 -17.91 10.54 10.48
CA ALA A 582 -17.19 11.35 9.51
C ALA A 582 -18.02 11.60 8.25
N GLN A 583 -17.85 12.77 7.66
CA GLN A 583 -18.43 13.05 6.35
C GLN A 583 -17.77 12.18 5.28
N ALA A 584 -18.55 11.67 4.33
CA ALA A 584 -18.03 11.04 3.12
C ALA A 584 -17.56 12.12 2.14
N LEU A 585 -16.29 12.53 2.26
CA LEU A 585 -15.73 13.66 1.53
C LEU A 585 -15.33 13.31 0.09
N ARG A 586 -15.14 14.34 -0.73
CA ARG A 586 -14.46 14.23 -2.02
C ARG A 586 -12.99 14.61 -1.86
N ASP A 587 -12.15 14.15 -2.78
CA ASP A 587 -10.72 14.48 -2.75
C ASP A 587 -10.47 15.99 -2.74
N GLU A 588 -11.22 16.75 -3.53
CA GLU A 588 -11.06 18.21 -3.61
C GLU A 588 -11.32 18.90 -2.26
N ASP A 589 -12.20 18.32 -1.44
CA ASP A 589 -12.52 18.83 -0.11
C ASP A 589 -11.41 18.45 0.86
N VAL A 590 -10.95 17.19 0.84
CA VAL A 590 -9.85 16.70 1.68
C VAL A 590 -8.57 17.48 1.42
N LEU A 591 -8.20 17.72 0.16
CA LEU A 591 -6.97 18.40 -0.22
C LEU A 591 -6.91 19.86 0.27
N ARG A 592 -8.04 20.48 0.63
CA ARG A 592 -8.13 21.83 1.19
C ARG A 592 -8.10 21.86 2.73
N ARG A 593 -8.15 20.69 3.38
CA ARG A 593 -8.22 20.59 4.83
C ARG A 593 -6.91 20.99 5.50
N ARG A 594 -7.02 21.87 6.50
CA ARG A 594 -5.89 22.35 7.29
C ARG A 594 -5.53 21.34 8.39
N ASP A 595 -6.51 20.80 9.07
CA ASP A 595 -6.32 19.82 10.14
C ASP A 595 -5.65 18.52 9.65
N PHE A 596 -5.92 18.10 8.41
CA PHE A 596 -5.19 17.00 7.76
C PHE A 596 -3.69 17.30 7.57
N ARG A 597 -3.33 18.54 7.23
CA ARG A 597 -1.92 18.96 7.10
C ARG A 597 -1.26 19.05 8.47
N GLU A 598 -1.96 19.61 9.45
CA GLU A 598 -1.46 19.74 10.83
C GLU A 598 -1.24 18.37 11.50
N ALA A 599 -2.09 17.38 11.20
CA ALA A 599 -1.91 16.00 11.63
C ALA A 599 -0.84 15.23 10.82
N GLY A 600 -0.28 15.84 9.77
CA GLY A 600 0.71 15.23 8.88
C GLY A 600 0.14 14.14 7.96
N LEU A 601 -1.18 14.08 7.78
CA LEU A 601 -1.87 13.17 6.87
C LEU A 601 -1.73 13.61 5.40
N LEU A 602 -1.73 14.93 5.19
CA LEU A 602 -1.41 15.57 3.92
C LEU A 602 -0.07 16.27 4.01
N ARG A 603 0.69 16.19 2.92
CA ARG A 603 2.01 16.80 2.80
C ARG A 603 2.12 17.52 1.47
N ASP A 604 2.66 18.74 1.52
CA ASP A 604 3.05 19.46 0.32
C ASP A 604 4.38 18.88 -0.18
N LEU A 605 4.38 18.43 -1.43
CA LEU A 605 5.54 17.90 -2.14
C LEU A 605 6.13 19.03 -3.00
N PRO A 606 7.31 19.57 -2.64
CA PRO A 606 7.89 20.70 -3.35
C PRO A 606 8.28 20.34 -4.79
N LEU A 607 8.03 21.26 -5.72
CA LEU A 607 8.43 21.16 -7.11
C LEU A 607 9.29 22.37 -7.53
N PRO A 608 10.37 22.18 -8.30
CA PRO A 608 11.12 23.29 -8.87
C PRO A 608 10.24 24.11 -9.82
N HIS A 609 10.11 25.42 -9.57
CA HIS A 609 9.40 26.38 -10.43
C HIS A 609 7.92 26.07 -10.69
N ALA A 610 7.28 25.24 -9.88
CA ALA A 610 5.86 24.96 -9.91
C ALA A 610 5.30 24.97 -8.48
N GLU A 611 4.01 25.22 -8.35
CA GLU A 611 3.32 25.03 -7.08
C GLU A 611 3.41 23.54 -6.65
N PRO A 612 3.50 23.26 -5.34
CA PRO A 612 3.68 21.91 -4.82
C PRO A 612 2.54 20.98 -5.22
N LEU A 613 2.85 19.68 -5.29
CA LEU A 613 1.82 18.64 -5.29
C LEU A 613 1.36 18.38 -3.85
N ILE A 614 0.18 17.78 -3.69
CA ILE A 614 -0.27 17.30 -2.39
C ILE A 614 -0.19 15.77 -2.40
N ALA A 615 0.48 15.20 -1.41
CA ALA A 615 0.68 13.77 -1.25
C ALA A 615 0.22 13.30 0.14
N GLY A 616 0.05 11.99 0.30
CA GLY A 616 -0.21 11.38 1.60
C GLY A 616 1.05 11.38 2.47
N GLY A 617 0.90 11.59 3.77
CA GLY A 617 1.98 11.46 4.74
C GLY A 617 2.34 10.01 5.08
N PRO A 618 3.35 9.78 5.95
CA PRO A 618 3.71 8.46 6.47
C PRO A 618 2.57 7.82 7.27
N PRO A 619 2.48 6.48 7.28
CA PRO A 619 1.39 5.78 7.96
C PRO A 619 1.63 5.67 9.48
N TRP A 620 2.77 6.18 9.95
CA TRP A 620 3.13 6.36 11.35
C TRP A 620 3.50 7.82 11.64
N SER A 621 3.39 8.21 12.91
CA SER A 621 3.97 9.44 13.44
C SER A 621 5.12 9.10 14.38
N LEU A 622 6.36 9.40 13.95
CA LEU A 622 7.61 9.18 14.69
C LEU A 622 8.27 10.53 15.00
N GLY A 623 7.75 11.25 16.00
CA GLY A 623 8.25 12.58 16.36
C GLY A 623 8.17 13.63 15.24
N ASP A 624 8.93 14.71 15.36
CA ASP A 624 9.05 15.74 14.32
C ASP A 624 9.96 15.26 13.18
N GLN A 625 9.36 14.86 12.06
CA GLN A 625 10.08 14.41 10.87
C GLN A 625 10.44 15.55 9.90
N GLY A 626 10.18 16.81 10.27
CA GLY A 626 10.50 17.98 9.45
C GLY A 626 9.67 18.06 8.16
N GLN A 627 10.22 18.76 7.16
CA GLN A 627 9.53 18.98 5.88
C GLN A 627 9.53 17.72 5.01
N SER A 628 8.47 17.57 4.20
CA SER A 628 8.37 16.53 3.18
C SER A 628 9.55 16.59 2.22
N PRO A 629 10.30 15.50 2.04
CA PRO A 629 11.40 15.50 1.09
C PRO A 629 10.87 15.48 -0.35
N ALA A 630 11.54 16.22 -1.25
CA ALA A 630 11.24 16.19 -2.67
C ALA A 630 11.57 14.82 -3.28
N ALA A 631 10.92 14.47 -4.39
CA ALA A 631 11.42 13.43 -5.27
C ALA A 631 12.60 13.97 -6.12
N PRO A 632 13.63 13.15 -6.40
CA PRO A 632 14.74 13.60 -7.23
C PRO A 632 14.29 13.76 -8.70
N ALA A 633 15.00 14.59 -9.46
CA ALA A 633 14.88 14.50 -10.91
C ALA A 633 15.50 13.18 -11.41
N PRO A 634 14.96 12.55 -12.46
CA PRO A 634 15.53 11.33 -13.03
C PRO A 634 17.00 11.49 -13.40
N GLY A 635 17.87 10.71 -12.76
CA GLY A 635 19.31 10.76 -12.96
C GLY A 635 20.01 12.00 -12.37
N GLN A 636 19.37 12.73 -11.46
CA GLN A 636 19.91 13.95 -10.83
C GLN A 636 21.34 13.80 -10.27
N ASP A 637 21.70 12.60 -9.82
CA ASP A 637 23.00 12.31 -9.22
C ASP A 637 23.95 11.55 -10.16
N THR A 638 23.57 11.30 -11.42
CA THR A 638 24.30 10.41 -12.34
C THR A 638 25.72 10.90 -12.62
N GLU A 639 25.91 12.18 -12.96
CA GLU A 639 27.23 12.73 -13.27
C GLU A 639 28.16 12.66 -12.06
N ARG A 640 27.65 13.07 -10.88
CA ARG A 640 28.40 12.97 -9.62
C ARG A 640 28.80 11.52 -9.34
N PHE A 641 27.88 10.59 -9.52
CA PHE A 641 28.14 9.18 -9.30
C PHE A 641 29.21 8.64 -10.24
N ARG A 642 29.15 8.97 -11.54
CA ARG A 642 30.17 8.55 -12.52
C ARG A 642 31.56 9.12 -12.25
N ILE A 643 31.64 10.33 -11.68
CA ILE A 643 32.93 10.97 -11.36
C ILE A 643 33.60 10.32 -10.15
N ASP A 644 32.84 10.01 -9.09
CA ASP A 644 33.38 9.44 -7.86
C ASP A 644 32.43 8.40 -7.23
N PRO A 645 32.37 7.18 -7.81
CA PRO A 645 31.48 6.11 -7.33
C PRO A 645 31.78 5.71 -5.88
N GLY A 646 33.06 5.57 -5.53
CA GLY A 646 33.51 5.05 -4.22
C GLY A 646 33.24 5.99 -3.04
N SER A 647 32.96 7.27 -3.28
CA SER A 647 32.56 8.23 -2.24
C SER A 647 31.07 8.58 -2.26
N PHE A 648 30.29 7.99 -3.17
CA PHE A 648 28.90 8.40 -3.40
C PHE A 648 27.99 8.27 -2.19
N TRP A 649 28.23 7.28 -1.31
CA TRP A 649 27.52 7.10 -0.05
C TRP A 649 27.96 8.07 1.07
N ARG A 650 28.93 8.95 0.83
CA ARG A 650 29.28 10.00 1.78
C ARG A 650 28.24 11.13 1.72
N PRO A 651 27.86 11.72 2.87
CA PRO A 651 26.96 12.86 2.92
C PRO A 651 27.42 13.96 1.96
N ARG A 652 26.46 14.65 1.31
CA ARG A 652 26.81 15.87 0.57
C ARG A 652 27.39 16.87 1.59
N PRO A 653 28.51 17.55 1.28
CA PRO A 653 28.89 18.71 2.07
C PRO A 653 27.72 19.69 2.04
N GLU A 654 27.28 20.15 3.21
CA GLU A 654 26.19 21.11 3.31
C GLU A 654 26.52 22.31 2.42
N SER A 655 25.62 22.62 1.48
CA SER A 655 25.71 23.85 0.70
C SER A 655 25.52 25.03 1.66
N GLY A 656 26.62 25.71 1.97
CA GLY A 656 26.62 26.92 2.80
C GLY A 656 25.97 28.13 2.15
#